data_AF-A0A3G8H980-F1
#
_entry.id   AF-A0A3G8H980-F1
#
_cell.length_a   1.000
_cell.length_b   1.000
_cell.length_c   1.000
_cell.angle_alpha   90.00
_cell.angle_beta   90.00
_cell.angle_gamma   90.00
#
_symmetry.space_group_name_H-M   'P 1'
#
loop_
_entity.id
_entity.type
_entity.pdbx_description
1 polymer ?
#
loop_
_entity_poly.entity_id
_entity_poly.type
_entity_poly.pdbx_seq_one_letter_code
_entity_poly.pdbx_strand_id
1 'polypeptide(L)'
;MADQTGETTMDAVAPQAKASPQQARPKEATRVVPTQRDAHGNPYWESYMTPDSFGVRAEAQIPPHLPGVIIFVHGVNSEGEWYDAAEKALCEGLNERLGLGGSEFRLEENSYIDREVEAPHRMHERRYDFHDPGRSPVIRFFWGYREPEAVAAQGKYKVPLRNISGVDFAKRSKDDQGPWFWGGGPFQNGTNNLQQMWSGKGFSRHLFGVVNLQLLNTEPERQLQDAPARDYYPHAAQRLANLIDKIRARYPHDTITVMSHSQGTMIAMAAAALCSTRAPDALFLMNSPFALDDKITDFATSGNDRPTAAAREKTFRNIANRIRADRRMLDDRLKGLLQVGKTPDGKPWRPDAQLTLELAERDNHGRLYVYFSPHDRVMGMSALESIGWQGVSSRLLEELGETVKQRMLARLTPCGDAPGIKRFGTLPDMKGGELADPKSPKEFWDGNRGPIFNSIKVWTVPATGQTVSINAETVPRPLTAEETKNFDVSITDESVQPLGAREPESGDYLDRGYPYFESIYEPEKYKDRGEDIYNGNQRIRTKETHAEVREWLKDYKPEPPDHSTLPLNSEFMRRVAAYDLPVGFCEAFDDRKFWRELMLDADWTQMTDDYFDKGSLLRPMMPSAYIDQEKVSDAIEEARIHNQNVRRG
;
A
#
# COMPACT_ATOMS: atom_id res chain seq x y z
N MET A 1 90.85 -15.86 -11.30
CA MET A 1 90.01 -15.69 -12.50
C MET A 1 88.67 -15.16 -12.05
N ALA A 2 88.50 -13.83 -12.13
CA ALA A 2 87.19 -13.18 -12.25
C ALA A 2 86.66 -13.50 -13.68
N ASP A 3 85.40 -13.33 -14.08
CA ASP A 3 84.22 -12.67 -13.53
C ASP A 3 82.99 -13.07 -14.40
N GLN A 4 81.77 -12.95 -13.84
CA GLN A 4 80.48 -12.59 -14.50
C GLN A 4 79.92 -13.45 -15.68
N THR A 5 78.62 -13.62 -15.93
CA THR A 5 77.32 -13.25 -15.34
C THR A 5 76.26 -14.08 -16.09
N GLY A 6 75.18 -14.49 -15.43
CA GLY A 6 74.03 -15.14 -16.09
C GLY A 6 72.82 -15.05 -15.18
N GLU A 7 71.94 -14.10 -15.48
CA GLU A 7 70.78 -13.66 -14.71
C GLU A 7 69.77 -14.78 -14.44
N THR A 8 69.26 -14.81 -13.21
CA THR A 8 68.08 -15.58 -12.81
C THR A 8 66.87 -14.65 -12.81
N THR A 9 66.11 -14.65 -13.89
CA THR A 9 64.75 -14.07 -13.90
C THR A 9 63.79 -15.10 -13.33
N MET A 10 63.30 -14.84 -12.11
CA MET A 10 62.10 -15.49 -11.59
C MET A 10 60.90 -14.98 -12.36
N ASP A 11 60.39 -15.77 -13.30
CA ASP A 11 59.08 -15.50 -13.91
C ASP A 11 57.98 -15.71 -12.87
N ALA A 12 57.30 -14.61 -12.56
CA ALA A 12 56.11 -14.57 -11.73
C ALA A 12 55.01 -15.47 -12.34
N VAL A 13 54.58 -16.47 -11.58
CA VAL A 13 53.40 -17.27 -11.90
C VAL A 13 52.19 -16.35 -11.81
N ALA A 14 51.69 -15.91 -12.96
CA ALA A 14 50.42 -15.22 -13.07
C ALA A 14 49.30 -16.11 -12.48
N PRO A 15 48.40 -15.58 -11.63
CA PRO A 15 47.28 -16.36 -11.13
C PRO A 15 46.41 -16.79 -12.32
N GLN A 16 46.35 -18.12 -12.54
CA GLN A 16 45.44 -18.71 -13.52
C GLN A 16 44.03 -18.20 -13.23
N ALA A 17 43.47 -17.45 -14.19
CA ALA A 17 42.07 -17.10 -14.22
C ALA A 17 41.25 -18.39 -14.05
N LYS A 18 40.54 -18.51 -12.92
CA LYS A 18 39.58 -19.59 -12.72
C LYS A 18 38.55 -19.48 -13.83
N ALA A 19 38.60 -20.44 -14.76
CA ALA A 19 37.65 -20.57 -15.83
C ALA A 19 36.22 -20.57 -15.25
N SER A 20 35.36 -19.74 -15.83
CA SER A 20 33.92 -19.77 -15.61
C SER A 20 33.42 -21.22 -15.70
N PRO A 21 32.42 -21.63 -14.91
CA PRO A 21 31.85 -22.96 -15.03
C PRO A 21 31.33 -23.13 -16.46
N GLN A 22 32.00 -23.96 -17.25
CA GLN A 22 31.47 -24.39 -18.55
C GLN A 22 30.13 -25.06 -18.27
N GLN A 23 29.05 -24.46 -18.77
CA GLN A 23 27.77 -25.17 -18.91
C GLN A 23 28.09 -26.53 -19.52
N ALA A 24 27.67 -27.60 -18.83
CA ALA A 24 27.90 -28.96 -19.27
C ALA A 24 27.40 -29.09 -20.71
N ARG A 25 28.32 -29.24 -21.68
CA ARG A 25 27.94 -29.40 -23.08
C ARG A 25 27.02 -30.63 -23.16
N PRO A 26 25.83 -30.51 -23.76
CA PRO A 26 24.94 -31.66 -23.90
C PRO A 26 25.68 -32.79 -24.62
N LYS A 27 25.46 -34.03 -24.19
CA LYS A 27 26.09 -35.23 -24.76
C LYS A 27 25.66 -35.49 -26.21
N GLU A 28 24.58 -34.86 -26.64
CA GLU A 28 23.97 -34.96 -27.98
C GLU A 28 23.95 -33.58 -28.63
N ALA A 29 23.98 -33.52 -29.97
CA ALA A 29 23.84 -32.27 -30.69
C ALA A 29 22.44 -31.70 -30.46
N THR A 30 22.33 -30.42 -30.11
CA THR A 30 21.05 -29.73 -29.92
C THR A 30 20.87 -28.60 -30.91
N ARG A 31 19.62 -28.26 -31.19
CA ARG A 31 19.22 -27.06 -31.93
C ARG A 31 18.16 -26.33 -31.12
N VAL A 32 18.44 -25.08 -30.75
CA VAL A 32 17.45 -24.20 -30.12
C VAL A 32 16.27 -24.05 -31.07
N VAL A 33 15.09 -24.42 -30.58
CA VAL A 33 13.84 -24.24 -31.31
C VAL A 33 13.12 -23.01 -30.78
N PRO A 34 12.56 -22.15 -31.65
CA PRO A 34 11.86 -20.96 -31.21
C PRO A 34 10.60 -21.35 -30.42
N THR A 35 10.34 -20.63 -29.34
CA THR A 35 9.09 -20.76 -28.57
C THR A 35 7.94 -20.19 -29.40
N GLN A 36 6.93 -21.01 -29.67
CA GLN A 36 5.67 -20.60 -30.29
C GLN A 36 4.58 -20.48 -29.22
N ARG A 37 3.46 -19.81 -29.53
CA ARG A 37 2.31 -19.71 -28.63
C ARG A 37 1.04 -20.16 -29.32
N ASP A 38 0.22 -20.94 -28.62
CA ASP A 38 -1.09 -21.35 -29.13
C ASP A 38 -2.11 -20.21 -29.07
N ALA A 39 -3.35 -20.44 -29.53
CA ALA A 39 -4.43 -19.45 -29.50
C ALA A 39 -4.83 -18.99 -28.07
N HIS A 40 -4.37 -19.71 -27.04
CA HIS A 40 -4.59 -19.40 -25.64
C HIS A 40 -3.35 -18.73 -25.00
N GLY A 41 -2.27 -18.56 -25.75
CA GLY A 41 -1.02 -17.96 -25.31
C GLY A 41 -0.05 -18.92 -24.63
N ASN A 42 -0.34 -20.22 -24.58
CA ASN A 42 0.54 -21.22 -23.95
C ASN A 42 1.79 -21.47 -24.82
N PRO A 43 2.99 -21.52 -24.24
CA PRO A 43 4.21 -21.78 -25.00
C PRO A 43 4.27 -23.24 -25.48
N TYR A 44 4.67 -23.46 -26.73
CA TYR A 44 4.99 -24.77 -27.27
C TYR A 44 6.22 -24.70 -28.19
N TRP A 45 6.84 -25.85 -28.42
CA TRP A 45 8.00 -25.98 -29.29
C TRP A 45 7.78 -27.10 -30.29
N GLU A 46 8.22 -26.89 -31.52
CA GLU A 46 8.12 -27.88 -32.59
C GLU A 46 9.50 -28.46 -32.91
N SER A 47 9.55 -29.78 -33.01
CA SER A 47 10.73 -30.52 -33.43
C SER A 47 10.46 -31.22 -34.75
N TYR A 48 11.52 -31.60 -35.46
CA TYR A 48 11.44 -32.47 -36.63
C TYR A 48 12.29 -33.71 -36.44
N MET A 49 11.95 -34.77 -37.17
CA MET A 49 12.73 -36.00 -37.17
C MET A 49 14.13 -35.76 -37.75
N THR A 50 15.14 -36.32 -37.07
CA THR A 50 16.52 -36.36 -37.56
C THR A 50 16.94 -37.82 -37.80
N PRO A 51 17.84 -38.10 -38.76
CA PRO A 51 18.31 -39.45 -39.01
C PRO A 51 19.02 -40.04 -37.79
N ASP A 52 18.87 -41.34 -37.55
CA ASP A 52 19.52 -42.04 -36.43
C ASP A 52 21.06 -41.92 -36.46
N SER A 53 21.65 -41.74 -37.65
CA SER A 53 23.10 -41.55 -37.82
C SER A 53 23.60 -40.16 -37.41
N PHE A 54 22.72 -39.17 -37.26
CA PHE A 54 23.07 -37.81 -36.83
C PHE A 54 21.87 -37.15 -36.11
N GLY A 55 21.58 -37.66 -34.91
CA GLY A 55 20.49 -37.15 -34.08
C GLY A 55 20.78 -35.74 -33.58
N VAL A 56 19.94 -34.77 -33.97
CA VAL A 56 19.93 -33.43 -33.38
C VAL A 56 18.63 -33.26 -32.60
N ARG A 57 18.74 -33.06 -31.29
CA ARG A 57 17.59 -32.85 -30.42
C ARG A 57 17.13 -31.40 -30.51
N ALA A 58 15.81 -31.19 -30.45
CA ALA A 58 15.27 -29.86 -30.23
C ALA A 58 15.53 -29.44 -28.78
N GLU A 59 16.13 -28.27 -28.61
CA GLU A 59 16.33 -27.63 -27.32
C GLU A 59 15.24 -26.57 -27.14
N ALA A 60 14.28 -26.89 -26.27
CA ALA A 60 13.23 -25.98 -25.84
C ALA A 60 13.76 -25.12 -24.68
N GLN A 61 13.88 -23.81 -24.90
CA GLN A 61 14.27 -22.86 -23.86
C GLN A 61 13.02 -22.35 -23.14
N ILE A 62 12.80 -22.86 -21.93
CA ILE A 62 11.65 -22.50 -21.12
C ILE A 62 11.83 -21.08 -20.58
N PRO A 63 10.85 -20.18 -20.73
CA PRO A 63 10.93 -18.84 -20.18
C PRO A 63 11.03 -18.87 -18.64
N PRO A 64 11.73 -17.91 -18.02
CA PRO A 64 11.75 -17.80 -16.56
C PRO A 64 10.34 -17.48 -16.04
N HIS A 65 10.01 -18.04 -14.87
CA HIS A 65 8.81 -17.71 -14.12
C HIS A 65 8.81 -16.22 -13.73
N LEU A 66 7.62 -15.67 -13.50
CA LEU A 66 7.51 -14.44 -12.74
C LEU A 66 7.92 -14.69 -11.27
N PRO A 67 8.44 -13.67 -10.56
CA PRO A 67 8.95 -13.81 -9.19
C PRO A 67 7.83 -13.86 -8.13
N GLY A 68 6.75 -14.61 -8.40
CA GLY A 68 5.52 -14.63 -7.60
C GLY A 68 4.43 -13.69 -8.12
N VAL A 69 3.27 -13.73 -7.45
CA VAL A 69 2.12 -12.85 -7.63
C VAL A 69 2.18 -11.75 -6.57
N ILE A 70 2.06 -10.50 -6.99
CA ILE A 70 2.04 -9.32 -6.11
C ILE A 70 0.68 -8.66 -6.22
N ILE A 71 -0.12 -8.63 -5.16
CA ILE A 71 -1.44 -8.01 -5.15
C ILE A 71 -1.32 -6.63 -4.50
N PHE A 72 -1.61 -5.58 -5.26
CA PHE A 72 -1.68 -4.21 -4.74
C PHE A 72 -3.05 -3.92 -4.15
N VAL A 73 -3.09 -3.27 -2.98
CA VAL A 73 -4.34 -2.90 -2.28
C VAL A 73 -4.29 -1.45 -1.82
N HIS A 74 -5.16 -0.61 -2.38
CA HIS A 74 -5.21 0.83 -2.13
C HIS A 74 -5.99 1.19 -0.87
N GLY A 75 -5.87 2.44 -0.45
CA GLY A 75 -6.48 3.00 0.75
C GLY A 75 -7.96 3.36 0.64
N VAL A 76 -8.46 4.01 1.69
CA VAL A 76 -9.77 4.69 1.68
C VAL A 76 -9.68 5.93 0.79
N ASN A 77 -10.80 6.34 0.19
CA ASN A 77 -10.86 7.56 -0.60
C ASN A 77 -9.77 7.63 -1.69
N SER A 78 -9.54 6.50 -2.34
CA SER A 78 -8.45 6.26 -3.28
C SER A 78 -8.92 5.28 -4.34
N GLU A 79 -8.44 5.47 -5.56
CA GLU A 79 -8.65 4.58 -6.69
C GLU A 79 -7.33 3.98 -7.19
N GLY A 80 -6.33 3.88 -6.30
CA GLY A 80 -5.03 3.29 -6.61
C GLY A 80 -4.10 4.23 -7.38
N GLU A 81 -4.10 5.52 -7.04
CA GLU A 81 -3.28 6.57 -7.71
C GLU A 81 -1.77 6.26 -7.67
N TRP A 82 -1.33 5.46 -6.70
CA TRP A 82 0.07 5.03 -6.57
C TRP A 82 0.44 3.80 -7.39
N TYR A 83 -0.54 3.06 -7.94
CA TYR A 83 -0.31 1.76 -8.56
C TYR A 83 0.65 1.84 -9.76
N ASP A 84 0.48 2.83 -10.65
CA ASP A 84 1.32 2.94 -11.86
C ASP A 84 2.79 3.19 -11.50
N ALA A 85 3.05 4.19 -10.64
CA ALA A 85 4.40 4.55 -10.22
C ALA A 85 5.08 3.40 -9.46
N ALA A 86 4.36 2.73 -8.55
CA ALA A 86 4.91 1.62 -7.78
C ALA A 86 5.13 0.37 -8.62
N GLU A 87 4.22 0.02 -9.52
CA GLU A 87 4.35 -1.15 -10.39
C GLU A 87 5.57 -1.02 -11.28
N LYS A 88 5.72 0.14 -11.94
CA LYS A 88 6.91 0.46 -12.75
C LYS A 88 8.20 0.35 -11.94
N ALA A 89 8.26 1.01 -10.78
CA ALA A 89 9.44 0.99 -9.92
C ALA A 89 9.77 -0.41 -9.38
N LEU A 90 8.77 -1.22 -9.04
CA LEU A 90 8.96 -2.62 -8.64
C LEU A 90 9.47 -3.48 -9.80
N CYS A 91 8.90 -3.34 -11.00
CA CYS A 91 9.39 -4.05 -12.19
C CYS A 91 10.85 -3.71 -12.47
N GLU A 92 11.23 -2.43 -12.41
CA GLU A 92 12.61 -1.97 -12.53
C GLU A 92 13.52 -2.60 -11.44
N GLY A 93 13.08 -2.59 -10.18
CA GLY A 93 13.86 -3.12 -9.06
C GLY A 93 14.05 -4.63 -9.12
N LEU A 94 13.00 -5.36 -9.49
CA LEU A 94 13.04 -6.81 -9.71
C LEU A 94 13.88 -7.17 -10.95
N ASN A 95 13.84 -6.35 -12.01
CA ASN A 95 14.71 -6.53 -13.17
C ASN A 95 16.20 -6.44 -12.78
N GLU A 96 16.55 -5.53 -11.88
CA GLU A 96 17.90 -5.42 -11.34
C GLU A 96 18.25 -6.58 -10.40
N ARG A 97 17.34 -6.92 -9.47
CA ARG A 97 17.53 -8.01 -8.49
C ARG A 97 17.71 -9.38 -9.17
N LEU A 98 16.98 -9.62 -10.26
CA LEU A 98 16.93 -10.90 -10.97
C LEU A 98 17.78 -10.92 -12.24
N GLY A 99 18.47 -9.82 -12.57
CA GLY A 99 19.34 -9.74 -13.74
C GLY A 99 18.60 -9.85 -15.09
N LEU A 100 17.36 -9.35 -15.16
CA LEU A 100 16.47 -9.48 -16.33
C LEU A 100 16.52 -8.27 -17.28
N GLY A 101 17.05 -7.12 -16.86
CA GLY A 101 16.88 -5.83 -17.58
C GLY A 101 17.39 -5.79 -19.04
N GLY A 102 18.36 -6.64 -19.40
CA GLY A 102 18.86 -6.76 -20.78
C GLY A 102 18.30 -7.95 -21.57
N SER A 103 17.28 -8.63 -21.04
CA SER A 103 16.70 -9.83 -21.64
C SER A 103 15.30 -9.55 -22.22
N GLU A 104 14.86 -10.42 -23.13
CA GLU A 104 13.47 -10.43 -23.62
C GLU A 104 12.44 -10.77 -22.52
N PHE A 105 12.91 -11.26 -21.37
CA PHE A 105 12.09 -11.57 -20.19
C PHE A 105 12.12 -10.46 -19.15
N ARG A 106 12.46 -9.22 -19.53
CA ARG A 106 12.33 -8.09 -18.61
C ARG A 106 10.89 -7.96 -18.13
N LEU A 107 10.73 -7.60 -16.87
CA LEU A 107 9.44 -7.25 -16.27
C LEU A 107 9.05 -5.86 -16.74
N GLU A 108 7.78 -5.71 -17.08
CA GLU A 108 7.18 -4.46 -17.56
C GLU A 108 5.82 -4.33 -16.93
N GLU A 109 5.46 -3.10 -16.53
CA GLU A 109 4.15 -2.78 -15.99
C GLU A 109 3.01 -3.23 -16.92
N ASN A 110 1.88 -3.59 -16.31
CA ASN A 110 0.66 -3.89 -17.03
C ASN A 110 0.09 -2.62 -17.69
N SER A 111 -0.42 -2.75 -18.91
CA SER A 111 -1.18 -1.71 -19.58
C SER A 111 -2.66 -1.78 -19.21
N TYR A 112 -3.29 -0.60 -19.06
CA TYR A 112 -4.73 -0.47 -18.82
C TYR A 112 -5.29 0.46 -19.89
N ILE A 113 -6.38 0.04 -20.51
CA ILE A 113 -7.09 0.83 -21.51
C ILE A 113 -7.78 1.99 -20.78
N ASP A 114 -7.22 3.18 -20.93
CA ASP A 114 -7.94 4.42 -20.74
C ASP A 114 -8.67 4.72 -22.05
N ARG A 115 -9.97 4.49 -22.08
CA ARG A 115 -10.80 4.68 -23.28
C ARG A 115 -10.78 6.16 -23.71
N GLU A 116 -9.93 6.54 -24.66
CA GLU A 116 -10.16 7.69 -25.55
C GLU A 116 -11.34 7.35 -26.48
N VAL A 117 -12.57 7.53 -25.99
CA VAL A 117 -13.75 7.42 -26.84
C VAL A 117 -14.11 8.83 -27.28
N GLU A 118 -13.77 9.19 -28.54
CA GLU A 118 -14.34 10.18 -29.50
C GLU A 118 -15.24 11.35 -29.01
N ALA A 119 -15.24 11.70 -27.74
CA ALA A 119 -16.05 12.72 -27.08
C ALA A 119 -15.19 13.28 -25.95
N PRO A 120 -14.84 14.58 -25.96
CA PRO A 120 -13.76 15.12 -25.12
C PRO A 120 -13.87 14.89 -23.61
N HIS A 121 -14.99 14.46 -23.03
CA HIS A 121 -15.24 14.55 -21.57
C HIS A 121 -15.89 13.31 -20.94
N ARG A 122 -15.58 12.08 -21.41
CA ARG A 122 -16.09 10.84 -20.78
C ARG A 122 -15.06 9.70 -20.79
N MET A 123 -14.02 9.81 -19.97
CA MET A 123 -13.17 8.66 -19.61
C MET A 123 -13.64 8.06 -18.27
N HIS A 124 -13.33 6.79 -18.00
CA HIS A 124 -13.13 6.16 -16.66
C HIS A 124 -13.45 4.65 -16.58
N GLU A 125 -13.75 3.95 -17.69
CA GLU A 125 -13.73 2.47 -17.66
C GLU A 125 -12.27 2.00 -17.66
N ARG A 126 -11.66 1.88 -16.48
CA ARG A 126 -10.33 1.27 -16.32
C ARG A 126 -10.45 -0.21 -16.64
N ARG A 127 -9.76 -0.69 -17.67
CA ARG A 127 -9.78 -2.11 -18.03
C ARG A 127 -8.39 -2.60 -18.38
N TYR A 128 -7.96 -3.70 -17.75
CA TYR A 128 -6.69 -4.33 -18.09
C TYR A 128 -6.64 -4.69 -19.57
N ASP A 129 -5.57 -4.29 -20.26
CA ASP A 129 -5.42 -4.51 -21.68
C ASP A 129 -4.97 -5.95 -21.94
N PHE A 130 -5.91 -6.81 -22.36
CA PHE A 130 -5.60 -8.19 -22.69
C PHE A 130 -4.87 -8.36 -24.03
N HIS A 131 -4.83 -7.33 -24.87
CA HIS A 131 -4.11 -7.33 -26.14
C HIS A 131 -2.65 -6.94 -25.98
N ASP A 132 -2.34 -6.07 -25.00
CA ASP A 132 -0.99 -5.69 -24.60
C ASP A 132 -0.77 -5.82 -23.07
N PRO A 133 -0.77 -7.05 -22.53
CA PRO A 133 -0.87 -7.30 -21.08
C PRO A 133 0.37 -6.96 -20.24
N GLY A 134 1.46 -6.45 -20.82
CA GLY A 134 2.75 -6.32 -20.13
C GLY A 134 3.30 -7.65 -19.60
N ARG A 135 4.43 -7.60 -18.88
CA ARG A 135 5.02 -8.76 -18.17
C ARG A 135 5.24 -8.41 -16.69
N SER A 136 4.13 -8.11 -16.01
CA SER A 136 4.14 -7.70 -14.61
C SER A 136 3.70 -8.82 -13.67
N PRO A 137 4.34 -8.99 -12.50
CA PRO A 137 3.83 -9.86 -11.43
C PRO A 137 2.66 -9.24 -10.66
N VAL A 138 2.28 -7.99 -10.96
CA VAL A 138 1.29 -7.24 -10.20
C VAL A 138 -0.14 -7.54 -10.64
N ILE A 139 -1.02 -7.73 -9.68
CA ILE A 139 -2.49 -7.68 -9.81
C ILE A 139 -2.97 -6.49 -8.99
N ARG A 140 -3.68 -5.55 -9.62
CA ARG A 140 -4.23 -4.37 -8.95
C ARG A 140 -5.62 -4.70 -8.38
N PHE A 141 -5.73 -4.77 -7.05
CA PHE A 141 -7.00 -5.03 -6.37
C PHE A 141 -7.74 -3.73 -6.08
N PHE A 142 -8.98 -3.63 -6.56
CA PHE A 142 -9.85 -2.47 -6.35
C PHE A 142 -11.05 -2.83 -5.48
N TRP A 143 -11.40 -1.89 -4.62
CA TRP A 143 -12.51 -2.02 -3.70
C TRP A 143 -13.11 -0.64 -3.40
N GLY A 144 -14.33 -0.60 -2.87
CA GLY A 144 -14.94 0.68 -2.54
C GLY A 144 -16.34 0.55 -1.96
N TYR A 145 -17.03 1.69 -1.93
CA TYR A 145 -18.40 1.81 -1.45
C TYR A 145 -19.34 2.05 -2.63
N ARG A 146 -20.35 1.20 -2.77
CA ARG A 146 -21.49 1.40 -3.67
C ARG A 146 -22.69 1.84 -2.86
N GLU A 147 -23.32 2.92 -3.29
CA GLU A 147 -24.52 3.43 -2.65
C GLU A 147 -25.78 3.09 -3.48
N PRO A 148 -26.85 2.57 -2.85
CA PRO A 148 -28.14 2.50 -3.51
C PRO A 148 -28.64 3.90 -3.89
N GLU A 149 -29.12 4.07 -5.12
CA GLU A 149 -29.56 5.38 -5.62
C GLU A 149 -30.64 6.04 -4.73
N ALA A 150 -31.57 5.26 -4.18
CA ALA A 150 -32.59 5.77 -3.27
C ALA A 150 -31.99 6.36 -1.97
N VAL A 151 -30.84 5.87 -1.52
CA VAL A 151 -30.10 6.40 -0.37
C VAL A 151 -29.30 7.63 -0.77
N ALA A 152 -28.59 7.57 -1.91
CA ALA A 152 -27.84 8.70 -2.45
C ALA A 152 -28.76 9.91 -2.70
N ALA A 153 -29.97 9.69 -3.22
CA ALA A 153 -30.97 10.73 -3.48
C ALA A 153 -31.50 11.42 -2.21
N GLN A 154 -31.40 10.77 -1.05
CA GLN A 154 -31.72 11.41 0.24
C GLN A 154 -30.64 12.40 0.68
N GLY A 155 -29.44 12.34 0.08
CA GLY A 155 -28.32 13.21 0.43
C GLY A 155 -27.80 13.01 1.85
N LYS A 156 -28.06 11.82 2.44
CA LYS A 156 -27.71 11.50 3.83
C LYS A 156 -26.21 11.50 4.06
N TYR A 157 -25.46 10.93 3.12
CA TYR A 157 -24.02 10.81 3.18
C TYR A 157 -23.40 11.69 2.09
N LYS A 158 -22.35 12.43 2.45
CA LYS A 158 -21.62 13.30 1.52
C LYS A 158 -20.43 12.52 0.98
N VAL A 159 -20.75 11.57 0.11
CA VAL A 159 -19.77 10.74 -0.60
C VAL A 159 -19.70 11.23 -2.05
N PRO A 160 -18.51 11.43 -2.63
CA PRO A 160 -18.35 11.97 -3.98
C PRO A 160 -18.67 10.91 -5.06
N LEU A 161 -19.91 10.42 -5.09
CA LEU A 161 -20.32 9.29 -5.91
C LEU A 161 -20.24 9.58 -7.41
N ARG A 162 -19.82 8.57 -8.17
CA ARG A 162 -19.83 8.56 -9.63
C ARG A 162 -20.30 7.23 -10.19
N ASN A 163 -20.68 7.20 -11.47
CA ASN A 163 -20.91 5.94 -12.20
C ASN A 163 -19.67 5.54 -13.03
N ILE A 164 -19.74 4.38 -13.70
CA ILE A 164 -18.63 3.82 -14.50
C ILE A 164 -18.21 4.74 -15.65
N SER A 165 -19.13 5.55 -16.15
CA SER A 165 -18.89 6.53 -17.21
C SER A 165 -18.32 7.85 -16.69
N GLY A 166 -18.05 7.96 -15.39
CA GLY A 166 -17.52 9.18 -14.79
C GLY A 166 -18.55 10.26 -14.50
N VAL A 167 -19.84 9.96 -14.62
CA VAL A 167 -20.88 10.95 -14.30
C VAL A 167 -20.92 11.13 -12.79
N ASP A 168 -20.78 12.37 -12.34
CA ASP A 168 -20.99 12.77 -10.95
C ASP A 168 -22.47 12.68 -10.59
N PHE A 169 -22.78 11.99 -9.49
CA PHE A 169 -24.15 11.84 -9.00
C PHE A 169 -24.87 13.19 -8.81
N ALA A 170 -24.19 14.21 -8.29
CA ALA A 170 -24.79 15.52 -8.05
C ALA A 170 -25.08 16.31 -9.33
N LYS A 171 -24.35 16.02 -10.42
CA LYS A 171 -24.46 16.69 -11.72
C LYS A 171 -25.22 15.84 -12.76
N ARG A 172 -25.80 14.71 -12.35
CA ARG A 172 -26.46 13.75 -13.24
C ARG A 172 -27.74 14.29 -13.89
N SER A 173 -27.98 13.85 -15.11
CA SER A 173 -29.26 13.98 -15.81
C SER A 173 -30.21 12.83 -15.44
N LYS A 174 -31.43 12.84 -15.97
CA LYS A 174 -32.41 11.74 -15.75
C LYS A 174 -32.04 10.46 -16.49
N ASP A 175 -31.20 10.55 -17.52
CA ASP A 175 -30.82 9.42 -18.36
C ASP A 175 -29.55 8.71 -17.84
N ASP A 176 -28.82 9.35 -16.92
CA ASP A 176 -27.62 8.79 -16.31
C ASP A 176 -27.99 7.74 -15.27
N GLN A 177 -27.45 6.54 -15.44
CA GLN A 177 -27.72 5.39 -14.59
C GLN A 177 -26.50 5.06 -13.73
N GLY A 178 -26.76 4.45 -12.56
CA GLY A 178 -25.73 3.83 -11.75
C GLY A 178 -25.19 2.52 -12.36
N PRO A 179 -24.43 1.71 -11.60
CA PRO A 179 -24.18 1.83 -10.16
C PRO A 179 -23.45 3.12 -9.77
N TRP A 180 -23.79 3.67 -8.59
CA TRP A 180 -23.14 4.85 -8.02
C TRP A 180 -22.16 4.41 -6.93
N PHE A 181 -20.89 4.78 -7.07
CA PHE A 181 -19.83 4.27 -6.21
C PHE A 181 -18.70 5.28 -5.98
N TRP A 182 -17.83 4.94 -5.04
CA TRP A 182 -16.56 5.61 -4.79
C TRP A 182 -15.47 4.63 -4.36
N GLY A 183 -14.29 4.71 -4.98
CA GLY A 183 -13.14 3.87 -4.64
C GLY A 183 -12.66 4.09 -3.20
N GLY A 184 -12.38 2.99 -2.51
CA GLY A 184 -11.98 2.99 -1.10
C GLY A 184 -13.08 3.41 -0.12
N GLY A 185 -14.20 3.94 -0.61
CA GLY A 185 -15.27 4.52 0.19
C GLY A 185 -14.89 5.85 0.84
N PRO A 186 -15.79 6.43 1.66
CA PRO A 186 -15.60 7.76 2.24
C PRO A 186 -14.44 7.83 3.23
N PHE A 187 -13.63 8.89 3.11
CA PHE A 187 -12.41 9.14 3.91
C PHE A 187 -12.63 8.97 5.42
N GLN A 188 -13.66 9.63 5.95
CA GLN A 188 -13.99 9.62 7.38
C GLN A 188 -14.34 8.23 7.94
N ASN A 189 -14.63 7.24 7.08
CA ASN A 189 -15.05 5.92 7.53
C ASN A 189 -13.88 5.00 7.85
N GLY A 190 -12.64 5.43 7.57
CA GLY A 190 -11.42 4.72 7.94
C GLY A 190 -11.38 4.34 9.42
N THR A 191 -10.65 3.27 9.73
CA THR A 191 -10.59 2.68 11.08
C THR A 191 -9.16 2.34 11.46
N ASN A 192 -8.86 2.42 12.75
CA ASN A 192 -7.54 2.09 13.30
C ASN A 192 -7.48 0.69 13.94
N ASN A 193 -8.56 -0.09 13.83
CA ASN A 193 -8.65 -1.46 14.37
C ASN A 193 -9.54 -2.33 13.47
N LEU A 194 -9.24 -3.64 13.46
CA LEU A 194 -9.93 -4.60 12.59
C LEU A 194 -11.37 -4.86 13.05
N GLN A 195 -11.66 -4.86 14.36
CA GLN A 195 -13.01 -5.08 14.88
C GLN A 195 -14.03 -4.10 14.28
N GLN A 196 -13.66 -2.81 14.20
CA GLN A 196 -14.53 -1.77 13.65
C GLN A 196 -14.85 -1.95 12.16
N MET A 197 -14.10 -2.76 11.40
CA MET A 197 -14.47 -3.09 10.02
C MET A 197 -15.80 -3.85 9.97
N TRP A 198 -16.10 -4.67 10.98
CA TRP A 198 -17.37 -5.40 11.11
C TRP A 198 -18.49 -4.59 11.79
N SER A 199 -18.24 -3.31 12.10
CA SER A 199 -19.26 -2.43 12.67
C SER A 199 -20.42 -2.23 11.69
N GLY A 200 -21.65 -2.50 12.14
CA GLY A 200 -22.86 -2.15 11.39
C GLY A 200 -23.16 -0.63 11.38
N LYS A 201 -22.20 0.19 11.80
CA LYS A 201 -22.26 1.66 11.86
C LYS A 201 -21.01 2.26 11.24
N GLY A 202 -21.19 3.39 10.54
CA GLY A 202 -20.10 4.24 10.06
C GLY A 202 -19.69 5.31 11.05
N PHE A 203 -18.77 6.17 10.60
CA PHE A 203 -18.43 7.41 11.30
C PHE A 203 -19.64 8.33 11.50
N SER A 204 -19.72 8.94 12.68
CA SER A 204 -20.73 9.94 13.05
C SER A 204 -20.05 11.28 13.29
N ARG A 205 -20.46 12.31 12.56
CA ARG A 205 -19.98 13.69 12.71
C ARG A 205 -20.34 14.27 14.07
N HIS A 206 -21.49 13.87 14.61
CA HIS A 206 -22.02 14.36 15.88
C HIS A 206 -21.76 13.35 16.99
N LEU A 207 -20.79 13.64 17.85
CA LEU A 207 -20.47 12.86 19.04
C LEU A 207 -21.52 13.10 20.14
N PHE A 208 -22.11 12.03 20.66
CA PHE A 208 -23.23 12.04 21.63
C PHE A 208 -24.43 12.91 21.19
N GLY A 209 -24.58 13.16 19.88
CA GLY A 209 -25.61 14.02 19.33
C GLY A 209 -25.40 15.53 19.56
N VAL A 210 -24.29 15.95 20.16
CA VAL A 210 -24.09 17.35 20.58
C VAL A 210 -22.75 17.96 20.17
N VAL A 211 -21.66 17.18 20.05
CA VAL A 211 -20.34 17.70 19.67
C VAL A 211 -20.09 17.48 18.18
N ASN A 212 -19.94 18.57 17.41
CA ASN A 212 -19.65 18.51 15.98
C ASN A 212 -18.14 18.37 15.73
N LEU A 213 -17.69 17.18 15.29
CA LEU A 213 -16.27 16.87 15.10
C LEU A 213 -15.63 17.65 13.94
N GLN A 214 -16.40 18.14 12.96
CA GLN A 214 -15.88 18.99 11.89
C GLN A 214 -15.37 20.34 12.41
N LEU A 215 -15.84 20.81 13.57
CA LEU A 215 -15.28 22.03 14.19
C LEU A 215 -13.84 21.84 14.65
N LEU A 216 -13.37 20.59 14.73
CA LEU A 216 -12.01 20.24 15.08
C LEU A 216 -11.15 19.92 13.85
N ASN A 217 -11.75 19.90 12.65
CA ASN A 217 -11.04 19.62 11.42
C ASN A 217 -10.29 20.87 10.94
N THR A 218 -8.98 20.75 10.81
CA THR A 218 -8.11 21.82 10.31
C THR A 218 -7.95 21.79 8.79
N GLU A 219 -8.31 20.68 8.14
CA GLU A 219 -8.20 20.48 6.69
C GLU A 219 -9.56 20.73 6.03
N PRO A 220 -9.79 21.92 5.47
CA PRO A 220 -11.12 22.31 5.00
C PRO A 220 -11.60 21.52 3.78
N GLU A 221 -10.70 20.92 3.03
CA GLU A 221 -10.98 20.08 1.87
C GLU A 221 -11.40 18.65 2.27
N ARG A 222 -11.15 18.23 3.51
CA ARG A 222 -11.51 16.89 4.02
C ARG A 222 -12.65 16.97 5.02
N GLN A 223 -13.80 17.49 4.60
CA GLN A 223 -14.94 17.67 5.51
C GLN A 223 -15.39 16.34 6.14
N LEU A 224 -15.39 16.29 7.47
CA LEU A 224 -15.92 15.19 8.27
C LEU A 224 -17.44 15.26 8.26
N GLN A 225 -18.05 14.33 7.53
CA GLN A 225 -19.50 14.17 7.40
C GLN A 225 -19.90 12.78 7.91
N ASP A 226 -21.19 12.55 8.19
CA ASP A 226 -21.66 11.20 8.54
C ASP A 226 -21.29 10.21 7.42
N ALA A 227 -21.03 8.96 7.81
CA ALA A 227 -20.61 7.90 6.89
C ALA A 227 -21.55 6.68 6.94
N PRO A 228 -21.64 5.92 5.83
CA PRO A 228 -22.42 4.70 5.76
C PRO A 228 -21.81 3.58 6.62
N ALA A 229 -22.60 2.51 6.84
CA ALA A 229 -22.13 1.32 7.54
C ALA A 229 -20.86 0.74 6.89
N ARG A 230 -19.98 0.15 7.71
CA ARG A 230 -18.65 -0.31 7.29
C ARG A 230 -18.65 -1.69 6.64
N ASP A 231 -19.82 -2.26 6.37
CA ASP A 231 -19.97 -3.64 5.88
C ASP A 231 -19.24 -3.90 4.54
N TYR A 232 -18.92 -2.86 3.76
CA TYR A 232 -18.14 -2.99 2.53
C TYR A 232 -16.65 -3.33 2.78
N TYR A 233 -16.11 -3.04 3.97
CA TYR A 233 -14.77 -3.46 4.36
C TYR A 233 -14.63 -4.98 4.49
N PRO A 234 -15.44 -5.71 5.29
CA PRO A 234 -15.33 -7.16 5.38
C PRO A 234 -15.72 -7.85 4.07
N HIS A 235 -16.60 -7.26 3.27
CA HIS A 235 -16.86 -7.73 1.91
C HIS A 235 -15.60 -7.67 1.03
N ALA A 236 -14.92 -6.51 0.99
CA ALA A 236 -13.68 -6.34 0.23
C ALA A 236 -12.54 -7.25 0.75
N ALA A 237 -12.43 -7.43 2.07
CA ALA A 237 -11.47 -8.36 2.66
C ALA A 237 -11.76 -9.82 2.25
N GLN A 238 -13.03 -10.22 2.20
CA GLN A 238 -13.39 -11.56 1.72
C GLN A 238 -13.13 -11.73 0.23
N ARG A 239 -13.36 -10.71 -0.61
CA ARG A 239 -13.00 -10.75 -2.03
C ARG A 239 -11.50 -10.96 -2.22
N LEU A 240 -10.67 -10.23 -1.47
CA LEU A 240 -9.22 -10.41 -1.52
C LEU A 240 -8.81 -11.80 -1.03
N ALA A 241 -9.41 -12.30 0.07
CA ALA A 241 -9.17 -13.67 0.54
C ALA A 241 -9.56 -14.73 -0.50
N ASN A 242 -10.71 -14.55 -1.16
CA ASN A 242 -11.18 -15.45 -2.22
C ASN A 242 -10.25 -15.42 -3.44
N LEU A 243 -9.69 -14.26 -3.80
CA LEU A 243 -8.71 -14.13 -4.88
C LEU A 243 -7.43 -14.93 -4.55
N ILE A 244 -6.93 -14.79 -3.33
CA ILE A 244 -5.77 -15.55 -2.83
C ILE A 244 -6.09 -17.06 -2.82
N ASP A 245 -7.22 -17.47 -2.25
CA ASP A 245 -7.64 -18.86 -2.18
C ASP A 245 -7.86 -19.46 -3.58
N LYS A 246 -8.38 -18.68 -4.55
CA LYS A 246 -8.54 -19.10 -5.95
C LYS A 246 -7.20 -19.41 -6.59
N ILE A 247 -6.19 -18.56 -6.40
CA ILE A 247 -4.81 -18.83 -6.86
C ILE A 247 -4.29 -20.11 -6.21
N ARG A 248 -4.42 -20.26 -4.89
CA ARG A 248 -3.93 -21.43 -4.15
C ARG A 248 -4.61 -22.74 -4.54
N ALA A 249 -5.90 -22.70 -4.84
CA ALA A 249 -6.65 -23.88 -5.24
C ALA A 249 -6.20 -24.40 -6.61
N ARG A 250 -5.79 -23.49 -7.51
CA ARG A 250 -5.32 -23.83 -8.86
C ARG A 250 -3.82 -24.14 -8.90
N TYR A 251 -3.02 -23.25 -8.30
CA TYR A 251 -1.56 -23.27 -8.26
C TYR A 251 -1.07 -23.17 -6.80
N PRO A 252 -1.07 -24.30 -6.06
CA PRO A 252 -0.80 -24.30 -4.61
C PRO A 252 0.63 -23.92 -4.23
N HIS A 253 1.55 -23.89 -5.20
CA HIS A 253 2.96 -23.57 -5.03
C HIS A 253 3.29 -22.09 -5.31
N ASP A 254 2.38 -21.32 -5.90
CA ASP A 254 2.66 -19.93 -6.30
C ASP A 254 2.94 -19.03 -5.11
N THR A 255 3.97 -18.19 -5.19
CA THR A 255 4.26 -17.24 -4.12
C THR A 255 3.31 -16.05 -4.23
N ILE A 256 2.61 -15.69 -3.14
CA ILE A 256 1.64 -14.59 -3.14
C ILE A 256 2.05 -13.55 -2.11
N THR A 257 2.29 -12.32 -2.56
CA THR A 257 2.53 -11.16 -1.70
C THR A 257 1.36 -10.19 -1.80
N VAL A 258 0.93 -9.63 -0.67
CA VAL A 258 -0.03 -8.52 -0.65
C VAL A 258 0.69 -7.25 -0.23
N MET A 259 0.78 -6.28 -1.15
CA MET A 259 1.31 -4.95 -0.88
C MET A 259 0.18 -3.95 -0.73
N SER A 260 0.04 -3.39 0.47
CA SER A 260 -1.11 -2.59 0.83
C SER A 260 -0.73 -1.26 1.43
N HIS A 261 -1.56 -0.25 1.19
CA HIS A 261 -1.36 1.11 1.66
C HIS A 261 -2.58 1.63 2.42
N SER A 262 -2.36 2.42 3.48
CA SER A 262 -3.42 3.09 4.23
C SER A 262 -4.51 2.11 4.73
N GLN A 263 -5.80 2.43 4.60
CA GLN A 263 -6.90 1.53 4.97
C GLN A 263 -6.86 0.17 4.24
N GLY A 264 -6.22 0.10 3.07
CA GLY A 264 -5.98 -1.15 2.35
C GLY A 264 -5.16 -2.15 3.18
N THR A 265 -4.32 -1.67 4.10
CA THR A 265 -3.59 -2.52 5.06
C THR A 265 -4.54 -3.26 6.02
N MET A 266 -5.66 -2.64 6.37
CA MET A 266 -6.70 -3.25 7.21
C MET A 266 -7.44 -4.34 6.43
N ILE A 267 -7.77 -4.07 5.16
CA ILE A 267 -8.34 -5.04 4.23
C ILE A 267 -7.40 -6.25 4.06
N ALA A 268 -6.10 -6.00 3.89
CA ALA A 268 -5.10 -7.04 3.68
C ALA A 268 -4.88 -7.91 4.93
N MET A 269 -4.82 -7.32 6.13
CA MET A 269 -4.77 -8.08 7.39
C MET A 269 -6.05 -8.89 7.64
N ALA A 270 -7.23 -8.31 7.37
CA ALA A 270 -8.50 -9.02 7.46
C ALA A 270 -8.58 -10.17 6.44
N ALA A 271 -8.11 -9.97 5.21
CA ALA A 271 -8.07 -11.01 4.19
C ALA A 271 -7.14 -12.16 4.60
N ALA A 272 -5.96 -11.87 5.15
CA ALA A 272 -5.06 -12.89 5.70
C ALA A 272 -5.72 -13.74 6.79
N ALA A 273 -6.59 -13.14 7.62
CA ALA A 273 -7.37 -13.88 8.62
C ALA A 273 -8.50 -14.72 8.00
N LEU A 274 -9.11 -14.24 6.92
CA LEU A 274 -10.25 -14.87 6.23
C LEU A 274 -9.86 -15.96 5.23
N CYS A 275 -8.60 -16.00 4.76
CA CYS A 275 -8.13 -17.04 3.84
C CYS A 275 -8.40 -18.43 4.40
N SER A 276 -9.15 -19.23 3.63
CA SER A 276 -9.54 -20.60 3.98
C SER A 276 -8.43 -21.61 3.71
N THR A 277 -7.53 -21.29 2.77
CA THR A 277 -6.37 -22.11 2.44
C THR A 277 -5.17 -21.71 3.30
N ARG A 278 -4.31 -20.84 2.78
CA ARG A 278 -3.14 -20.28 3.44
C ARG A 278 -3.14 -18.77 3.28
N ALA A 279 -2.68 -18.07 4.30
CA ALA A 279 -2.42 -16.64 4.24
C ALA A 279 -1.35 -16.32 3.16
N PRO A 280 -1.26 -15.07 2.68
CA PRO A 280 -0.21 -14.69 1.74
C PRO A 280 1.18 -14.96 2.32
N ASP A 281 2.15 -15.28 1.45
CA ASP A 281 3.52 -15.58 1.87
C ASP A 281 4.23 -14.33 2.41
N ALA A 282 3.83 -13.13 1.99
CA ALA A 282 4.24 -11.90 2.62
C ALA A 282 3.15 -10.83 2.61
N LEU A 283 3.18 -9.97 3.62
CA LEU A 283 2.23 -8.88 3.81
C LEU A 283 2.98 -7.57 4.03
N PHE A 284 2.71 -6.54 3.24
CA PHE A 284 3.33 -5.23 3.38
C PHE A 284 2.28 -4.21 3.78
N LEU A 285 2.52 -3.56 4.92
CA LEU A 285 1.66 -2.55 5.51
C LEU A 285 2.36 -1.18 5.38
N MET A 286 2.00 -0.42 4.36
CA MET A 286 2.53 0.93 4.12
C MET A 286 1.57 1.98 4.70
N ASN A 287 2.07 2.87 5.56
CA ASN A 287 1.25 3.92 6.18
C ASN A 287 -0.03 3.37 6.83
N SER A 288 0.05 2.23 7.51
CA SER A 288 -1.15 1.57 8.06
C SER A 288 -1.82 2.41 9.16
N PRO A 289 -3.16 2.58 9.15
CA PRO A 289 -3.89 3.24 10.23
C PRO A 289 -4.04 2.37 11.48
N PHE A 290 -3.62 1.10 11.45
CA PHE A 290 -3.73 0.21 12.61
C PHE A 290 -3.00 0.80 13.83
N ALA A 291 -3.71 0.94 14.95
CA ALA A 291 -3.17 1.49 16.18
C ALA A 291 -3.12 0.40 17.27
N LEU A 292 -1.99 0.32 17.96
CA LEU A 292 -1.76 -0.63 19.06
C LEU A 292 -2.42 -0.17 20.37
N ASP A 293 -2.48 1.15 20.62
CA ASP A 293 -3.15 1.70 21.81
C ASP A 293 -4.55 2.21 21.52
N ASP A 294 -5.40 2.19 22.55
CA ASP A 294 -6.74 2.78 22.54
C ASP A 294 -6.68 4.32 22.48
N LYS A 295 -7.55 4.95 21.69
CA LYS A 295 -7.59 6.41 21.48
C LYS A 295 -8.90 7.02 21.96
N ILE A 296 -8.86 8.31 22.33
CA ILE A 296 -10.06 9.06 22.74
C ILE A 296 -11.10 9.10 21.61
N THR A 297 -10.65 9.15 20.36
CA THR A 297 -11.50 9.10 19.16
C THR A 297 -12.15 7.73 18.95
N ASP A 298 -11.59 6.65 19.47
CA ASP A 298 -12.22 5.33 19.43
C ASP A 298 -13.45 5.29 20.33
N PHE A 299 -13.37 5.92 21.51
CA PHE A 299 -14.54 6.13 22.37
C PHE A 299 -15.58 7.02 21.68
N ALA A 300 -15.16 8.03 20.93
CA ALA A 300 -16.09 8.87 20.18
C ALA A 300 -16.87 8.09 19.11
N THR A 301 -16.21 7.13 18.46
CA THR A 301 -16.79 6.37 17.33
C THR A 301 -17.62 5.18 17.80
N SER A 302 -17.12 4.45 18.81
CA SER A 302 -17.66 3.14 19.21
C SER A 302 -17.96 3.04 20.70
N GLY A 303 -17.84 4.12 21.47
CA GLY A 303 -18.05 4.09 22.91
C GLY A 303 -17.18 3.06 23.62
N ASN A 304 -17.76 2.29 24.53
CA ASN A 304 -17.07 1.19 25.20
C ASN A 304 -17.06 -0.14 24.40
N ASP A 305 -17.68 -0.18 23.22
CA ASP A 305 -17.60 -1.33 22.31
C ASP A 305 -16.28 -1.39 21.52
N ARG A 306 -15.38 -0.43 21.74
CA ARG A 306 -14.05 -0.38 21.11
C ARG A 306 -13.11 -1.46 21.70
N PRO A 307 -12.12 -1.92 20.93
CA PRO A 307 -11.12 -2.87 21.42
C PRO A 307 -10.24 -2.25 22.49
N THR A 308 -9.82 -3.07 23.47
CA THR A 308 -8.75 -2.70 24.39
C THR A 308 -7.39 -2.65 23.69
N ALA A 309 -6.41 -1.96 24.27
CA ALA A 309 -5.03 -1.97 23.76
C ALA A 309 -4.45 -3.40 23.71
N ALA A 310 -4.78 -4.23 24.71
CA ALA A 310 -4.39 -5.64 24.74
C ALA A 310 -5.02 -6.43 23.57
N ALA A 311 -6.30 -6.21 23.27
CA ALA A 311 -6.97 -6.83 22.12
C ALA A 311 -6.33 -6.44 20.78
N ARG A 312 -5.93 -5.18 20.63
CA ARG A 312 -5.23 -4.67 19.43
C ARG A 312 -3.87 -5.34 19.25
N GLU A 313 -3.03 -5.35 20.29
CA GLU A 313 -1.72 -6.00 20.25
C GLU A 313 -1.86 -7.51 19.97
N LYS A 314 -2.80 -8.18 20.64
CA LYS A 314 -3.08 -9.60 20.43
C LYS A 314 -3.57 -9.89 19.02
N THR A 315 -4.41 -9.03 18.45
CA THR A 315 -4.84 -9.14 17.05
C THR A 315 -3.65 -9.04 16.10
N PHE A 316 -2.79 -8.03 16.26
CA PHE A 316 -1.59 -7.88 15.42
C PHE A 316 -0.67 -9.11 15.51
N ARG A 317 -0.45 -9.60 16.74
CA ARG A 317 0.31 -10.82 17.03
C ARG A 317 -0.29 -12.05 16.36
N ASN A 318 -1.61 -12.22 16.42
CA ASN A 318 -2.29 -13.35 15.80
C ASN A 318 -2.14 -13.34 14.27
N ILE A 319 -2.26 -12.18 13.63
CA ILE A 319 -2.06 -12.04 12.19
C ILE A 319 -0.61 -12.36 11.81
N ALA A 320 0.38 -11.79 12.52
CA ALA A 320 1.78 -12.12 12.29
C ALA A 320 2.03 -13.64 12.46
N ASN A 321 1.50 -14.25 13.52
CA ASN A 321 1.64 -15.68 13.75
C ASN A 321 0.93 -16.54 12.69
N ARG A 322 -0.19 -16.08 12.12
CA ARG A 322 -0.85 -16.73 10.98
C ARG A 322 0.07 -16.76 9.76
N ILE A 323 0.68 -15.62 9.41
CA ILE A 323 1.64 -15.52 8.31
C ILE A 323 2.87 -16.42 8.56
N ARG A 324 3.36 -16.46 9.81
CA ARG A 324 4.46 -17.36 10.22
C ARG A 324 4.10 -18.83 10.08
N ALA A 325 2.90 -19.22 10.49
CA ALA A 325 2.46 -20.62 10.49
C ALA A 325 2.23 -21.15 9.07
N ASP A 326 1.70 -20.31 8.18
CA ASP A 326 1.38 -20.69 6.79
C ASP A 326 2.58 -20.54 5.84
N ARG A 327 3.72 -20.06 6.36
CA ARG A 327 5.00 -19.90 5.67
C ARG A 327 5.38 -21.18 4.94
N ARG A 328 5.64 -21.07 3.64
CA ARG A 328 6.19 -22.14 2.83
C ARG A 328 7.56 -21.76 2.28
N MET A 329 8.61 -22.24 2.94
CA MET A 329 9.98 -22.07 2.45
C MET A 329 10.22 -22.94 1.22
N LEU A 330 11.10 -22.49 0.33
CA LEU A 330 11.55 -23.28 -0.80
C LEU A 330 12.54 -24.34 -0.31
N ASP A 331 12.18 -25.62 -0.44
CA ASP A 331 13.11 -26.74 -0.20
C ASP A 331 14.18 -26.83 -1.32
N ASP A 332 15.25 -27.61 -1.13
CA ASP A 332 16.35 -27.67 -2.09
C ASP A 332 15.94 -28.17 -3.48
N ARG A 333 14.90 -29.00 -3.55
CA ARG A 333 14.34 -29.47 -4.82
C ARG A 333 13.63 -28.32 -5.53
N LEU A 334 12.78 -27.58 -4.82
CA LEU A 334 12.06 -26.42 -5.34
C LEU A 334 13.02 -25.29 -5.74
N LYS A 335 14.07 -25.01 -4.94
CA LYS A 335 15.14 -24.07 -5.29
C LYS A 335 15.85 -24.46 -6.60
N GLY A 336 16.02 -25.76 -6.86
CA GLY A 336 16.62 -26.25 -8.10
C GLY A 336 15.71 -26.09 -9.33
N LEU A 337 14.39 -26.09 -9.11
CA LEU A 337 13.38 -25.92 -10.18
C LEU A 337 13.02 -24.46 -10.45
N LEU A 338 13.23 -23.58 -9.46
CA LEU A 338 12.90 -22.17 -9.59
C LEU A 338 13.83 -21.47 -10.57
N GLN A 339 13.28 -21.10 -11.73
CA GLN A 339 13.96 -20.31 -12.75
C GLN A 339 13.30 -18.93 -12.82
N VAL A 340 13.91 -17.91 -12.23
CA VAL A 340 13.35 -16.53 -12.17
C VAL A 340 14.31 -15.48 -12.68
N GLY A 341 15.59 -15.82 -12.85
CA GLY A 341 16.63 -14.89 -13.22
C GLY A 341 18.01 -15.41 -12.90
N LYS A 342 18.97 -14.49 -12.83
CA LYS A 342 20.38 -14.77 -12.59
C LYS A 342 21.00 -13.76 -11.63
N THR A 343 22.04 -14.20 -10.94
CA THR A 343 22.90 -13.35 -10.11
C THR A 343 23.90 -12.54 -10.96
N PRO A 344 24.57 -11.52 -10.41
CA PRO A 344 25.55 -10.71 -11.14
C PRO A 344 26.72 -11.51 -11.76
N ASP A 345 27.09 -12.65 -11.17
CA ASP A 345 28.11 -13.57 -11.70
C ASP A 345 27.59 -14.54 -12.78
N GLY A 346 26.33 -14.38 -13.20
CA GLY A 346 25.70 -15.13 -14.28
C GLY A 346 25.16 -16.52 -13.89
N LYS A 347 25.19 -16.89 -12.60
CA LYS A 347 24.57 -18.13 -12.11
C LYS A 347 23.06 -17.98 -11.97
N PRO A 348 22.28 -19.09 -11.95
CA PRO A 348 20.86 -19.03 -11.65
C PRO A 348 20.60 -18.35 -10.31
N TRP A 349 19.59 -17.47 -10.26
CA TRP A 349 19.18 -16.83 -9.01
C TRP A 349 18.69 -17.89 -8.02
N ARG A 350 19.07 -17.73 -6.75
CA ARG A 350 18.61 -18.58 -5.65
C ARG A 350 18.37 -17.73 -4.40
N PRO A 351 17.45 -18.13 -3.51
CA PRO A 351 17.17 -17.39 -2.27
C PRO A 351 18.31 -17.45 -1.24
N ASP A 352 19.37 -18.19 -1.54
CA ASP A 352 20.61 -18.33 -0.76
C ASP A 352 21.86 -17.90 -1.55
N ALA A 353 21.67 -17.20 -2.68
CA ALA A 353 22.78 -16.77 -3.53
C ALA A 353 23.59 -15.64 -2.89
N GLN A 354 24.91 -15.66 -3.07
CA GLN A 354 25.76 -14.56 -2.64
C GLN A 354 25.67 -13.41 -3.66
N LEU A 355 25.27 -12.21 -3.22
CA LEU A 355 25.15 -11.03 -4.08
C LEU A 355 26.45 -10.21 -4.13
N THR A 356 27.06 -10.00 -2.96
CA THR A 356 28.37 -9.32 -2.79
C THR A 356 29.20 -10.08 -1.74
N LEU A 357 30.44 -9.66 -1.44
CA LEU A 357 31.21 -10.30 -0.36
C LEU A 357 30.53 -10.22 1.02
N GLU A 358 29.68 -9.21 1.22
CA GLU A 358 29.08 -8.88 2.52
C GLU A 358 27.57 -9.17 2.57
N LEU A 359 26.94 -9.43 1.43
CA LEU A 359 25.48 -9.57 1.33
C LEU A 359 25.08 -10.83 0.54
N ALA A 360 24.23 -11.64 1.16
CA ALA A 360 23.54 -12.75 0.53
C ALA A 360 22.09 -12.38 0.23
N GLU A 361 21.51 -13.03 -0.76
CA GLU A 361 20.09 -13.08 -1.02
C GLU A 361 19.38 -13.79 0.14
N ARG A 362 18.06 -13.60 0.23
CA ARG A 362 17.26 -14.10 1.35
C ARG A 362 15.90 -14.60 0.89
N ASP A 363 15.44 -15.63 1.60
CA ASP A 363 14.06 -16.08 1.52
C ASP A 363 13.17 -15.26 2.48
N ASN A 364 12.32 -14.41 1.90
CA ASN A 364 11.41 -13.54 2.62
C ASN A 364 9.99 -14.13 2.78
N HIS A 365 9.80 -15.44 2.58
CA HIS A 365 8.51 -16.07 2.87
C HIS A 365 8.20 -16.05 4.38
N GLY A 366 6.93 -15.81 4.74
CA GLY A 366 6.46 -15.71 6.11
C GLY A 366 6.74 -14.37 6.80
N ARG A 367 6.88 -13.28 6.02
CA ARG A 367 7.22 -11.94 6.53
C ARG A 367 6.02 -10.99 6.48
N LEU A 368 5.93 -10.13 7.49
CA LEU A 368 5.05 -8.98 7.56
C LEU A 368 5.93 -7.74 7.69
N TYR A 369 5.92 -6.89 6.67
CA TYR A 369 6.68 -5.65 6.62
C TYR A 369 5.80 -4.47 7.04
N VAL A 370 6.24 -3.70 8.03
CA VAL A 370 5.64 -2.41 8.39
C VAL A 370 6.53 -1.29 7.85
N TYR A 371 6.03 -0.58 6.85
CA TYR A 371 6.68 0.62 6.33
C TYR A 371 5.94 1.84 6.85
N PHE A 372 6.68 2.71 7.53
CA PHE A 372 6.11 3.87 8.20
C PHE A 372 6.90 5.14 7.89
N SER A 373 6.24 6.28 8.02
CA SER A 373 6.87 7.59 7.85
C SER A 373 6.47 8.54 8.99
N PRO A 374 7.44 9.17 9.67
CA PRO A 374 7.16 10.18 10.68
C PRO A 374 6.50 11.44 10.12
N HIS A 375 6.58 11.65 8.80
CA HIS A 375 6.04 12.81 8.08
C HIS A 375 4.58 12.66 7.70
N ASP A 376 4.04 11.45 7.80
CA ASP A 376 2.65 11.17 7.46
C ASP A 376 1.70 11.88 8.43
N ARG A 377 1.18 13.02 7.97
CA ARG A 377 0.27 13.86 8.77
C ARG A 377 -1.05 13.15 9.04
N VAL A 378 -1.51 12.26 8.17
CA VAL A 378 -2.77 11.56 8.39
C VAL A 378 -2.57 10.55 9.50
N MET A 379 -1.54 9.72 9.42
CA MET A 379 -1.26 8.67 10.41
C MET A 379 -0.78 9.22 11.76
N GLY A 380 -0.16 10.39 11.78
CA GLY A 380 0.31 11.10 12.98
C GLY A 380 -0.76 11.91 13.72
N MET A 381 -2.01 11.93 13.25
CA MET A 381 -3.12 12.56 13.97
C MET A 381 -3.29 11.91 15.35
N SER A 382 -3.56 12.70 16.38
CA SER A 382 -3.79 12.21 17.76
C SER A 382 -4.99 11.24 17.85
N ALA A 383 -5.87 11.28 16.85
CA ALA A 383 -6.96 10.35 16.65
C ALA A 383 -6.53 8.93 16.21
N LEU A 384 -5.31 8.78 15.69
CA LEU A 384 -4.80 7.54 15.10
C LEU A 384 -3.52 7.08 15.81
N GLU A 385 -2.46 7.90 15.78
CA GLU A 385 -1.09 7.55 16.20
C GLU A 385 -0.74 6.10 15.81
N SER A 386 -0.87 5.80 14.53
CA SER A 386 -0.85 4.41 14.05
C SER A 386 0.55 3.86 13.84
N ILE A 387 0.66 2.55 13.61
CA ILE A 387 1.93 1.91 13.24
C ILE A 387 2.48 2.44 11.90
N GLY A 388 1.64 3.05 11.06
CA GLY A 388 2.05 3.72 9.82
C GLY A 388 2.78 5.03 10.03
N TRP A 389 2.69 5.62 11.23
CA TRP A 389 3.42 6.83 11.61
C TRP A 389 4.63 6.51 12.49
N GLN A 390 4.43 5.74 13.56
CA GLN A 390 5.46 5.49 14.59
C GLN A 390 6.12 4.11 14.53
N GLY A 391 5.66 3.23 13.64
CA GLY A 391 6.10 1.83 13.60
C GLY A 391 5.54 1.00 14.75
N VAL A 392 6.16 -0.16 14.96
CA VAL A 392 5.86 -1.12 16.03
C VAL A 392 6.89 -0.96 17.15
N SER A 393 6.46 -1.20 18.40
CA SER A 393 7.34 -1.10 19.58
C SER A 393 8.48 -2.13 19.53
N SER A 394 9.64 -1.77 20.06
CA SER A 394 10.83 -2.66 20.12
C SER A 394 10.50 -3.99 20.81
N ARG A 395 9.70 -3.97 21.88
CA ARG A 395 9.23 -5.17 22.58
C ARG A 395 8.48 -6.12 21.65
N LEU A 396 7.53 -5.60 20.87
CA LEU A 396 6.71 -6.43 19.98
C LEU A 396 7.52 -6.93 18.78
N LEU A 397 8.46 -6.12 18.28
CA LEU A 397 9.41 -6.55 17.24
C LEU A 397 10.33 -7.67 17.71
N GLU A 398 10.88 -7.58 18.92
CA GLU A 398 11.73 -8.64 19.50
C GLU A 398 10.95 -9.95 19.66
N GLU A 399 9.69 -9.87 20.10
CA GLU A 399 8.84 -11.03 20.28
C GLU A 399 8.44 -11.68 18.94
N LEU A 400 8.12 -10.87 17.93
CA LEU A 400 7.73 -11.35 16.61
C LEU A 400 8.91 -11.66 15.69
N GLY A 401 10.13 -11.30 16.12
CA GLY A 401 11.41 -11.69 15.55
C GLY A 401 11.45 -11.56 14.04
N GLU A 402 11.75 -12.67 13.36
CA GLU A 402 11.88 -12.69 11.91
C GLU A 402 10.55 -12.42 11.19
N THR A 403 9.41 -12.71 11.79
CA THR A 403 8.13 -12.53 11.08
C THR A 403 7.79 -11.08 10.84
N VAL A 404 8.04 -10.17 11.79
CA VAL A 404 7.72 -8.75 11.60
C VAL A 404 8.99 -7.95 11.40
N LYS A 405 9.09 -7.33 10.23
CA LYS A 405 10.18 -6.43 9.87
C LYS A 405 9.63 -5.03 9.67
N GLN A 406 10.40 -4.00 10.02
CA GLN A 406 9.96 -2.64 9.78
C GLN A 406 11.06 -1.75 9.22
N ARG A 407 10.64 -0.77 8.42
CA ARG A 407 11.49 0.27 7.84
C ARG A 407 10.83 1.63 8.03
N MET A 408 11.67 2.63 8.27
CA MET A 408 11.27 4.03 8.33
C MET A 408 11.77 4.73 7.07
N LEU A 409 10.89 5.43 6.38
CA LEU A 409 11.29 6.41 5.37
C LEU A 409 11.01 7.81 5.91
N ALA A 410 12.08 8.57 6.07
CA ALA A 410 12.06 9.89 6.66
C ALA A 410 13.13 10.75 6.01
N ARG A 411 12.96 12.06 6.11
CA ARG A 411 13.90 13.01 5.53
C ARG A 411 15.27 12.88 6.16
N LEU A 412 16.30 13.03 5.33
CA LEU A 412 17.71 12.96 5.72
C LEU A 412 18.07 11.70 6.53
N THR A 413 17.33 10.60 6.35
CA THR A 413 17.50 9.36 7.09
C THR A 413 17.69 8.21 6.12
N PRO A 414 18.83 7.51 6.16
CA PRO A 414 19.06 6.36 5.30
C PRO A 414 17.98 5.29 5.49
N CYS A 415 17.59 4.66 4.40
CA CYS A 415 16.60 3.60 4.38
C CYS A 415 17.11 2.39 3.60
N GLY A 416 16.99 1.20 4.19
CA GLY A 416 17.57 -0.02 3.61
C GLY A 416 18.98 -0.33 4.12
N ASP A 417 19.56 0.51 4.99
CA ASP A 417 20.84 0.25 5.64
C ASP A 417 20.72 -0.79 6.77
N ALA A 418 21.82 -1.04 7.47
CA ALA A 418 21.88 -2.05 8.52
C ALA A 418 20.84 -1.82 9.63
N PRO A 419 20.25 -2.89 10.20
CA PRO A 419 19.38 -2.80 11.36
C PRO A 419 19.98 -1.96 12.50
N GLY A 420 19.14 -1.17 13.16
CA GLY A 420 19.60 -0.29 14.23
C GLY A 420 18.52 0.64 14.76
N ILE A 421 18.90 1.45 15.74
CA ILE A 421 18.02 2.44 16.35
C ILE A 421 18.11 3.74 15.53
N LYS A 422 16.97 4.28 15.11
CA LYS A 422 16.86 5.56 14.41
C LYS A 422 16.17 6.60 15.29
N ARG A 423 16.47 7.87 15.06
CA ARG A 423 15.78 8.99 15.73
C ARG A 423 14.38 9.14 15.16
N PHE A 424 13.40 9.37 16.03
CA PHE A 424 12.02 9.63 15.64
C PHE A 424 11.58 11.02 16.08
N GLY A 425 11.71 11.33 17.37
CA GLY A 425 11.28 12.61 17.93
C GLY A 425 12.16 13.82 17.58
N THR A 426 13.23 13.60 16.82
CA THR A 426 14.03 14.66 16.22
C THR A 426 14.67 14.14 14.94
N LEU A 427 14.10 14.49 13.79
CA LEU A 427 14.70 14.22 12.48
C LEU A 427 15.78 15.27 12.14
N PRO A 428 16.75 14.92 11.28
CA PRO A 428 17.76 15.87 10.83
C PRO A 428 17.08 16.99 10.02
N ASP A 429 17.37 18.24 10.38
CA ASP A 429 16.66 19.51 10.07
C ASP A 429 15.79 20.10 11.22
N MET A 430 15.22 19.28 12.11
CA MET A 430 14.38 19.75 13.24
C MET A 430 15.19 20.44 14.34
N LYS A 431 16.52 20.26 14.34
CA LYS A 431 17.47 20.91 15.27
C LYS A 431 18.54 21.74 14.56
N GLY A 432 18.27 22.16 13.32
CA GLY A 432 19.19 22.92 12.49
C GLY A 432 19.60 22.11 11.26
N GLY A 433 19.24 22.62 10.08
CA GLY A 433 19.77 22.15 8.80
C GLY A 433 21.27 22.49 8.65
N GLU A 434 21.82 22.24 7.46
CA GLU A 434 23.25 22.37 7.14
C GLU A 434 23.85 23.77 7.37
N LEU A 435 23.03 24.79 7.69
CA LEU A 435 23.46 26.04 8.30
C LEU A 435 22.47 26.43 9.41
N ALA A 436 22.87 26.21 10.66
CA ALA A 436 22.06 26.51 11.84
C ALA A 436 21.90 28.03 12.05
N ASP A 437 20.66 28.51 12.21
CA ASP A 437 20.38 29.63 13.13
C ASP A 437 19.88 29.04 14.45
N PRO A 438 20.69 29.08 15.53
CA PRO A 438 20.31 28.61 16.86
C PRO A 438 19.05 29.32 17.44
N LYS A 439 18.55 30.38 16.79
CA LYS A 439 17.40 31.16 17.24
C LYS A 439 16.06 30.71 16.67
N SER A 440 16.01 29.73 15.76
CA SER A 440 14.75 29.26 15.14
C SER A 440 14.63 27.72 15.12
N PRO A 441 14.15 27.08 16.21
CA PRO A 441 13.86 25.64 16.19
C PRO A 441 12.67 25.36 15.27
N LYS A 442 12.82 24.46 14.29
CA LYS A 442 11.66 23.95 13.53
C LYS A 442 10.84 23.00 14.41
N GLU A 443 9.53 23.18 14.42
CA GLU A 443 8.60 22.27 15.08
C GLU A 443 8.56 20.91 14.34
N PHE A 444 8.15 19.83 15.02
CA PHE A 444 8.02 18.50 14.38
C PHE A 444 6.99 18.51 13.25
N TRP A 445 5.92 19.28 13.42
CA TRP A 445 4.88 19.50 12.41
C TRP A 445 4.90 20.97 12.00
N ASP A 446 4.86 21.27 10.71
CA ASP A 446 4.64 22.64 10.27
C ASP A 446 3.17 23.02 10.55
N GLY A 447 2.94 23.83 11.59
CA GLY A 447 1.63 24.41 11.89
C GLY A 447 0.68 23.59 12.76
N ASN A 448 1.15 22.94 13.83
CA ASN A 448 0.29 22.17 14.74
C ASN A 448 -0.61 23.06 15.64
N ARG A 449 -1.75 23.49 15.12
CA ARG A 449 -2.72 24.35 15.81
C ARG A 449 -3.86 23.51 16.42
N GLY A 450 -4.28 23.86 17.64
CA GLY A 450 -5.46 23.26 18.27
C GLY A 450 -6.73 24.09 18.03
N PRO A 451 -7.93 23.49 17.84
CA PRO A 451 -9.15 24.24 17.46
C PRO A 451 -9.75 25.08 18.62
N ILE A 452 -9.47 24.69 19.87
CA ILE A 452 -10.09 25.28 21.08
C ILE A 452 -9.02 25.41 22.18
N PHE A 453 -8.67 26.66 22.56
CA PHE A 453 -7.71 27.01 23.62
C PHE A 453 -6.33 26.30 23.57
N ASN A 454 -5.88 25.82 22.41
CA ASN A 454 -4.66 24.99 22.29
C ASN A 454 -4.65 23.71 23.17
N SER A 455 -5.84 23.26 23.63
CA SER A 455 -5.97 22.17 24.60
C SER A 455 -5.89 20.77 23.97
N ILE A 456 -6.21 20.64 22.68
CA ILE A 456 -6.10 19.39 21.90
C ILE A 456 -5.30 19.71 20.65
N LYS A 457 -4.10 19.12 20.53
CA LYS A 457 -3.29 19.19 19.29
C LYS A 457 -3.88 18.21 18.27
N VAL A 458 -3.99 18.64 17.01
CA VAL A 458 -4.47 17.79 15.91
C VAL A 458 -3.49 16.64 15.67
N TRP A 459 -2.19 16.95 15.73
CA TRP A 459 -1.14 15.96 15.60
C TRP A 459 -0.37 15.76 16.89
N THR A 460 -0.02 14.51 17.16
CA THR A 460 0.79 14.15 18.31
C THR A 460 2.23 14.54 18.06
N VAL A 461 2.83 15.26 19.01
CA VAL A 461 4.25 15.62 18.95
C VAL A 461 5.03 14.55 19.72
N PRO A 462 5.90 13.78 19.05
CA PRO A 462 6.69 12.77 19.73
C PRO A 462 7.64 13.41 20.75
N ALA A 463 7.99 12.64 21.78
CA ALA A 463 8.97 13.09 22.76
C ALA A 463 10.32 13.31 22.04
N THR A 464 11.04 14.40 22.35
CA THR A 464 12.29 14.76 21.65
C THR A 464 13.36 13.66 21.65
N GLY A 465 13.38 12.82 22.69
CA GLY A 465 14.29 11.67 22.80
C GLY A 465 13.76 10.36 22.22
N GLN A 466 12.56 10.36 21.61
CA GLN A 466 11.94 9.16 21.07
C GLN A 466 12.77 8.61 19.91
N THR A 467 13.01 7.31 19.95
CA THR A 467 13.70 6.54 18.93
C THR A 467 12.82 5.38 18.50
N VAL A 468 13.20 4.77 17.37
CA VAL A 468 12.51 3.61 16.82
C VAL A 468 13.52 2.56 16.39
N SER A 469 13.20 1.28 16.59
CA SER A 469 14.05 0.16 16.19
C SER A 469 13.76 -0.25 14.75
N ILE A 470 14.76 -0.29 13.88
CA ILE A 470 14.67 -0.84 12.51
C ILE A 470 15.34 -2.21 12.51
N ASN A 471 14.60 -3.25 12.17
CA ASN A 471 15.08 -4.64 12.21
C ASN A 471 15.09 -5.33 10.83
N ALA A 472 14.60 -4.66 9.78
CA ALA A 472 14.67 -5.14 8.42
C ALA A 472 16.12 -5.10 7.91
N GLU A 473 16.57 -6.16 7.22
CA GLU A 473 17.98 -6.35 6.91
C GLU A 473 18.43 -5.48 5.74
N THR A 474 19.74 -5.24 5.63
CA THR A 474 20.36 -4.39 4.62
C THR A 474 19.98 -4.82 3.19
N VAL A 475 19.73 -3.85 2.31
CA VAL A 475 19.55 -4.07 0.86
C VAL A 475 20.84 -3.72 0.10
N PRO A 476 21.07 -4.22 -1.13
CA PRO A 476 22.34 -3.99 -1.83
C PRO A 476 22.66 -2.51 -2.11
N ARG A 477 21.63 -1.69 -2.34
CA ARG A 477 21.77 -0.25 -2.60
C ARG A 477 20.78 0.53 -1.75
N PRO A 478 21.08 0.77 -0.46
CA PRO A 478 20.20 1.54 0.41
C PRO A 478 20.07 2.97 -0.09
N LEU A 479 18.95 3.61 0.25
CA LEU A 479 18.80 5.06 0.07
C LEU A 479 19.68 5.79 1.08
N THR A 480 20.46 6.74 0.58
CA THR A 480 21.30 7.59 1.41
C THR A 480 20.49 8.71 2.07
N ALA A 481 21.04 9.31 3.14
CA ALA A 481 20.43 10.47 3.77
C ALA A 481 20.17 11.59 2.76
N GLU A 482 21.13 11.88 1.87
CA GLU A 482 21.00 12.93 0.87
C GLU A 482 19.90 12.65 -0.16
N GLU A 483 19.76 11.40 -0.62
CA GLU A 483 18.66 11.02 -1.52
C GLU A 483 17.27 11.17 -0.86
N THR A 484 17.21 11.06 0.47
CA THR A 484 15.96 11.26 1.24
C THR A 484 15.74 12.71 1.69
N LYS A 485 16.58 13.67 1.28
CA LYS A 485 16.52 15.06 1.79
C LYS A 485 15.18 15.76 1.50
N ASN A 486 14.65 15.57 0.29
CA ASN A 486 13.42 16.19 -0.18
C ASN A 486 12.27 15.17 -0.21
N PHE A 487 12.21 14.31 0.81
CA PHE A 487 11.23 13.24 0.86
C PHE A 487 9.80 13.76 1.14
N ASP A 488 9.68 14.74 2.04
CA ASP A 488 8.44 15.44 2.38
C ASP A 488 8.23 16.67 1.49
N VAL A 489 6.97 16.99 1.19
CA VAL A 489 6.61 18.13 0.35
C VAL A 489 6.11 19.27 1.22
N SER A 490 6.72 20.46 1.10
CA SER A 490 6.23 21.68 1.75
C SER A 490 5.07 22.29 0.98
N ILE A 491 4.10 22.90 1.65
CA ILE A 491 3.04 23.72 1.00
C ILE A 491 3.59 24.86 0.13
N THR A 492 4.82 25.29 0.40
CA THR A 492 5.52 26.34 -0.39
C THR A 492 6.17 25.80 -1.65
N ASP A 493 6.19 24.48 -1.85
CA ASP A 493 6.75 23.85 -3.03
C ASP A 493 5.91 24.16 -4.27
N GLU A 494 6.56 24.42 -5.41
CA GLU A 494 5.89 24.75 -6.67
C GLU A 494 5.03 23.59 -7.20
N SER A 495 5.33 22.35 -6.78
CA SER A 495 4.51 21.17 -7.08
C SER A 495 3.14 21.17 -6.37
N VAL A 496 2.98 21.96 -5.29
CA VAL A 496 1.70 22.07 -4.58
C VAL A 496 0.76 23.03 -5.31
N GLN A 497 -0.15 22.42 -6.05
CA GLN A 497 -1.16 23.11 -6.84
C GLN A 497 -2.45 23.33 -6.05
N PRO A 498 -3.23 24.38 -6.36
CA PRO A 498 -4.60 24.52 -5.85
C PRO A 498 -5.46 23.31 -6.22
N LEU A 499 -6.45 22.99 -5.39
CA LEU A 499 -7.34 21.83 -5.63
C LEU A 499 -8.03 21.87 -7.00
N GLY A 500 -8.44 23.06 -7.44
CA GLY A 500 -9.10 23.26 -8.72
C GLY A 500 -8.16 23.48 -9.90
N ALA A 501 -6.86 23.21 -9.75
CA ALA A 501 -5.88 23.35 -10.82
C ALA A 501 -6.19 22.41 -11.99
N ARG A 502 -5.94 22.90 -13.20
CA ARG A 502 -6.23 22.21 -14.45
C ARG A 502 -5.01 22.15 -15.34
N GLU A 503 -4.88 21.07 -16.09
CA GLU A 503 -3.88 20.97 -17.14
C GLU A 503 -4.18 22.01 -18.23
N PRO A 504 -3.18 22.79 -18.69
CA PRO A 504 -3.41 23.84 -19.69
C PRO A 504 -3.91 23.34 -21.05
N GLU A 505 -3.54 22.13 -21.48
CA GLU A 505 -3.81 21.61 -22.82
C GLU A 505 -5.18 20.92 -22.91
N SER A 506 -5.44 19.92 -22.07
CA SER A 506 -6.76 19.25 -22.03
C SER A 506 -7.83 20.08 -21.35
N GLY A 507 -7.45 20.96 -20.42
CA GLY A 507 -8.39 21.64 -19.52
C GLY A 507 -8.91 20.75 -18.39
N ASP A 508 -8.44 19.51 -18.27
CA ASP A 508 -8.85 18.56 -17.23
C ASP A 508 -8.28 18.94 -15.87
N TYR A 509 -8.96 18.55 -14.78
CA TYR A 509 -8.42 18.75 -13.43
C TYR A 509 -7.18 17.89 -13.21
N LEU A 510 -6.16 18.48 -12.58
CA LEU A 510 -4.95 17.75 -12.20
C LEU A 510 -5.27 16.66 -11.16
N ASP A 511 -6.12 16.99 -10.18
CA ASP A 511 -6.73 16.00 -9.30
C ASP A 511 -8.02 15.47 -9.94
N ARG A 512 -7.96 14.23 -10.45
CA ARG A 512 -9.08 13.54 -11.09
C ARG A 512 -10.27 13.33 -10.14
N GLY A 513 -10.06 13.34 -8.82
CA GLY A 513 -11.10 13.21 -7.81
C GLY A 513 -11.84 14.52 -7.51
N TYR A 514 -11.17 15.66 -7.68
CA TYR A 514 -11.69 16.98 -7.30
C TYR A 514 -13.09 17.33 -7.86
N PRO A 515 -13.45 17.02 -9.13
CA PRO A 515 -14.77 17.33 -9.69
C PRO A 515 -15.95 16.76 -8.88
N TYR A 516 -15.73 15.60 -8.25
CA TYR A 516 -16.72 14.89 -7.46
C TYR A 516 -16.76 15.42 -6.01
N PHE A 517 -15.59 15.80 -5.46
CA PHE A 517 -15.52 16.46 -4.14
C PHE A 517 -16.18 17.84 -4.15
N GLU A 518 -15.95 18.62 -5.20
CA GLU A 518 -16.54 19.95 -5.39
C GLU A 518 -18.07 19.94 -5.19
N SER A 519 -18.71 18.85 -5.59
CA SER A 519 -20.16 18.67 -5.54
C SER A 519 -20.72 18.35 -4.16
N ILE A 520 -19.88 17.90 -3.21
CA ILE A 520 -20.32 17.46 -1.89
C ILE A 520 -19.92 18.40 -0.76
N TYR A 521 -19.13 19.44 -1.05
CA TYR A 521 -18.73 20.42 -0.04
C TYR A 521 -19.92 21.19 0.52
N GLU A 522 -20.03 21.18 1.85
CA GLU A 522 -21.04 21.92 2.58
C GLU A 522 -20.46 23.22 3.15
N PRO A 523 -21.28 24.28 3.30
CA PRO A 523 -20.91 25.44 4.07
C PRO A 523 -20.50 25.11 5.50
N GLU A 524 -19.38 25.66 5.96
CA GLU A 524 -18.91 25.48 7.35
C GLU A 524 -18.52 26.81 8.02
N LYS A 525 -18.05 27.79 7.25
CA LYS A 525 -17.59 29.08 7.77
C LYS A 525 -18.73 30.10 7.88
N TYR A 526 -18.69 30.90 8.95
CA TYR A 526 -19.50 32.12 9.04
C TYR A 526 -18.71 33.29 8.48
N LYS A 527 -19.27 33.97 7.48
CA LYS A 527 -18.69 35.17 6.88
C LYS A 527 -19.31 36.41 7.49
N ASP A 528 -18.47 37.40 7.75
CA ASP A 528 -18.91 38.74 8.10
C ASP A 528 -19.49 39.41 6.86
N ARG A 529 -20.72 39.93 6.96
CA ARG A 529 -21.45 40.59 5.88
C ARG A 529 -21.57 42.10 6.12
N GLY A 530 -20.83 42.63 7.08
CA GLY A 530 -20.86 44.03 7.46
C GLY A 530 -21.82 44.29 8.63
N GLU A 531 -22.20 45.54 8.81
CA GLU A 531 -23.01 46.00 9.94
C GLU A 531 -24.42 46.38 9.48
N ASP A 532 -25.43 46.00 10.26
CA ASP A 532 -26.81 46.43 10.04
C ASP A 532 -26.96 47.89 10.45
N ILE A 533 -26.89 48.79 9.45
CA ILE A 533 -27.04 50.24 9.63
C ILE A 533 -28.44 50.66 10.08
N TYR A 534 -29.43 49.75 10.09
CA TYR A 534 -30.81 50.03 10.52
C TYR A 534 -31.15 49.43 11.88
N ASN A 535 -30.29 48.58 12.45
CA ASN A 535 -30.51 47.89 13.72
C ASN A 535 -29.32 48.02 14.68
N GLY A 536 -28.80 49.24 14.81
CA GLY A 536 -27.77 49.59 15.81
C GLY A 536 -26.36 49.09 15.50
N ASN A 537 -25.98 48.99 14.22
CA ASN A 537 -24.65 48.55 13.76
C ASN A 537 -24.25 47.14 14.24
N GLN A 538 -25.22 46.23 14.36
CA GLN A 538 -24.89 44.84 14.69
C GLN A 538 -24.17 44.17 13.51
N ARG A 539 -23.08 43.45 13.80
CA ARG A 539 -22.38 42.65 12.78
C ARG A 539 -23.27 41.52 12.28
N ILE A 540 -23.56 41.53 10.99
CA ILE A 540 -24.30 40.47 10.32
C ILE A 540 -23.30 39.38 9.97
N ARG A 541 -23.44 38.21 10.59
CA ARG A 541 -22.69 37.02 10.24
C ARG A 541 -23.63 35.98 9.67
N THR A 542 -23.41 35.57 8.42
CA THR A 542 -24.15 34.47 7.80
C THR A 542 -23.23 33.33 7.47
N LYS A 543 -23.77 32.11 7.49
CA LYS A 543 -23.05 30.94 6.98
C LYS A 543 -22.76 31.17 5.49
N GLU A 544 -21.59 30.77 5.03
CA GLU A 544 -21.25 30.83 3.61
C GLU A 544 -22.26 30.03 2.77
N THR A 545 -22.37 30.36 1.49
CA THR A 545 -23.18 29.61 0.52
C THR A 545 -22.35 28.51 -0.15
N HIS A 546 -22.98 27.49 -0.73
CA HIS A 546 -22.26 26.45 -1.48
C HIS A 546 -21.42 27.02 -2.63
N ALA A 547 -21.89 28.09 -3.29
CA ALA A 547 -21.14 28.76 -4.35
C ALA A 547 -19.84 29.38 -3.82
N GLU A 548 -19.94 30.05 -2.67
CA GLU A 548 -18.77 30.63 -2.01
C GLU A 548 -17.77 29.57 -1.57
N VAL A 549 -18.23 28.45 -1.02
CA VAL A 549 -17.37 27.32 -0.60
C VAL A 549 -16.56 26.80 -1.78
N ARG A 550 -17.24 26.51 -2.89
CA ARG A 550 -16.60 26.00 -4.11
C ARG A 550 -15.59 26.98 -4.68
N GLU A 551 -15.94 28.27 -4.69
CA GLU A 551 -15.06 29.33 -5.21
C GLU A 551 -13.75 29.39 -4.43
N TRP A 552 -13.79 29.47 -3.10
CA TRP A 552 -12.56 29.61 -2.33
C TRP A 552 -11.79 28.28 -2.20
N LEU A 553 -12.45 27.13 -2.15
CA LEU A 553 -11.78 25.82 -2.12
C LEU A 553 -11.04 25.51 -3.43
N LYS A 554 -11.56 26.00 -4.56
CA LYS A 554 -10.89 25.85 -5.86
C LYS A 554 -9.47 26.43 -5.84
N ASP A 555 -9.30 27.58 -5.20
CA ASP A 555 -8.03 28.29 -5.09
C ASP A 555 -7.24 27.89 -3.83
N TYR A 556 -7.80 27.03 -2.98
CA TYR A 556 -7.15 26.56 -1.77
C TYR A 556 -6.02 25.58 -2.12
N LYS A 557 -4.85 25.81 -1.52
CA LYS A 557 -3.71 24.89 -1.56
C LYS A 557 -3.71 24.07 -0.27
N PRO A 558 -4.01 22.76 -0.32
CA PRO A 558 -3.98 21.93 0.87
C PRO A 558 -2.54 21.71 1.32
N GLU A 559 -2.35 21.54 2.61
CA GLU A 559 -1.06 21.09 3.13
C GLU A 559 -0.79 19.66 2.65
N PRO A 560 0.38 19.35 2.08
CA PRO A 560 0.69 18.00 1.66
C PRO A 560 0.60 17.02 2.84
N PRO A 561 -0.19 15.95 2.72
CA PRO A 561 -0.37 15.00 3.83
C PRO A 561 0.84 14.07 4.01
N ASP A 562 1.73 14.01 3.01
CA ASP A 562 2.81 13.02 2.85
C ASP A 562 2.37 11.54 2.99
N HIS A 563 1.07 11.27 2.94
CA HIS A 563 0.50 9.96 3.28
C HIS A 563 0.79 8.87 2.24
N SER A 564 0.82 9.21 0.95
CA SER A 564 1.09 8.27 -0.15
C SER A 564 2.54 8.29 -0.63
N THR A 565 3.42 8.97 0.10
CA THR A 565 4.83 9.15 -0.30
C THR A 565 5.62 7.84 -0.33
N LEU A 566 5.34 6.88 0.56
CA LEU A 566 6.00 5.57 0.56
C LEU A 566 5.79 4.81 -0.77
N PRO A 567 4.56 4.49 -1.20
CA PRO A 567 4.35 3.77 -2.45
C PRO A 567 4.67 4.61 -3.70
N LEU A 568 4.61 5.95 -3.64
CA LEU A 568 4.98 6.82 -4.76
C LEU A 568 6.50 7.04 -4.91
N ASN A 569 7.30 6.75 -3.88
CA ASN A 569 8.74 6.90 -3.94
C ASN A 569 9.36 5.78 -4.78
N SER A 570 9.67 6.07 -6.04
CA SER A 570 10.20 5.12 -7.01
C SER A 570 11.50 4.47 -6.53
N GLU A 571 12.41 5.23 -5.95
CA GLU A 571 13.71 4.71 -5.49
C GLU A 571 13.57 3.79 -4.28
N PHE A 572 12.64 4.08 -3.37
CA PHE A 572 12.28 3.19 -2.27
C PHE A 572 11.66 1.89 -2.79
N MET A 573 10.68 1.96 -3.69
CA MET A 573 10.05 0.77 -4.25
C MET A 573 11.06 -0.09 -5.03
N ARG A 574 11.90 0.55 -5.85
CA ARG A 574 12.93 -0.10 -6.69
C ARG A 574 14.07 -0.71 -5.90
N ARG A 575 14.64 0.02 -4.93
CA ARG A 575 15.88 -0.41 -4.24
C ARG A 575 15.63 -1.09 -2.90
N VAL A 576 14.50 -0.83 -2.26
CA VAL A 576 14.18 -1.36 -0.93
C VAL A 576 13.06 -2.39 -1.00
N ALA A 577 11.85 -1.99 -1.42
CA ALA A 577 10.69 -2.87 -1.40
C ALA A 577 10.88 -4.10 -2.30
N ALA A 578 11.48 -3.92 -3.49
CA ALA A 578 11.78 -5.02 -4.41
C ALA A 578 12.70 -6.10 -3.82
N TYR A 579 13.56 -5.76 -2.85
CA TYR A 579 14.47 -6.69 -2.15
C TYR A 579 13.89 -7.29 -0.87
N ASP A 580 12.76 -6.77 -0.41
CA ASP A 580 11.99 -7.33 0.70
C ASP A 580 10.92 -8.32 0.21
N LEU A 581 10.57 -8.29 -1.08
CA LEU A 581 9.66 -9.27 -1.67
C LEU A 581 10.20 -10.71 -1.54
N PRO A 582 9.37 -11.70 -1.16
CA PRO A 582 9.69 -13.10 -1.41
C PRO A 582 9.66 -13.37 -2.91
N VAL A 583 10.61 -14.18 -3.39
CA VAL A 583 10.68 -14.61 -4.78
C VAL A 583 10.41 -16.12 -4.82
N GLY A 584 9.47 -16.54 -5.66
CA GLY A 584 9.14 -17.95 -5.86
C GLY A 584 8.32 -18.17 -7.12
N PHE A 585 7.54 -19.25 -7.15
CA PHE A 585 6.81 -19.69 -8.35
C PHE A 585 5.62 -18.78 -8.67
N CYS A 586 5.25 -18.73 -9.95
CA CYS A 586 4.09 -18.01 -10.45
C CYS A 586 3.54 -18.72 -11.69
N GLU A 587 3.07 -19.95 -11.49
CA GLU A 587 2.45 -20.77 -12.53
C GLU A 587 1.11 -20.16 -13.00
N ALA A 588 0.43 -19.40 -12.14
CA ALA A 588 -0.79 -18.68 -12.49
C ALA A 588 -0.63 -17.72 -13.67
N PHE A 589 0.56 -17.12 -13.84
CA PHE A 589 0.81 -16.21 -14.96
C PHE A 589 0.90 -16.94 -16.30
N ASP A 590 1.45 -18.16 -16.31
CA ASP A 590 1.58 -18.96 -17.52
C ASP A 590 0.22 -19.47 -18.01
N ASP A 591 -0.74 -19.69 -17.11
CA ASP A 591 -2.15 -19.90 -17.43
C ASP A 591 -2.84 -18.57 -17.75
N ARG A 592 -2.69 -18.11 -19.00
CA ARG A 592 -3.23 -16.84 -19.48
C ARG A 592 -4.74 -16.72 -19.33
N LYS A 593 -5.49 -17.82 -19.40
CA LYS A 593 -6.94 -17.74 -19.18
C LYS A 593 -7.20 -17.44 -17.70
N PHE A 594 -6.58 -18.18 -16.80
CA PHE A 594 -6.73 -17.99 -15.36
C PHE A 594 -6.23 -16.62 -14.91
N TRP A 595 -5.07 -16.16 -15.38
CA TRP A 595 -4.55 -14.83 -15.06
C TRP A 595 -5.53 -13.70 -15.42
N ARG A 596 -6.18 -13.80 -16.59
CA ARG A 596 -7.20 -12.84 -17.00
C ARG A 596 -8.43 -12.86 -16.10
N GLU A 597 -8.86 -14.03 -15.65
CA GLU A 597 -9.93 -14.15 -14.66
C GLU A 597 -9.54 -13.49 -13.34
N LEU A 598 -8.31 -13.68 -12.87
CA LEU A 598 -7.82 -13.02 -11.64
C LEU A 598 -7.81 -11.49 -11.76
N MET A 599 -7.40 -10.95 -12.90
CA MET A 599 -7.41 -9.50 -13.16
C MET A 599 -8.83 -8.92 -13.12
N LEU A 600 -9.82 -9.64 -13.67
CA LEU A 600 -11.22 -9.24 -13.62
C LEU A 600 -11.82 -9.39 -12.21
N ASP A 601 -11.45 -10.42 -11.47
CA ASP A 601 -11.93 -10.65 -10.09
C ASP A 601 -11.35 -9.62 -9.12
N ALA A 602 -10.14 -9.12 -9.38
CA ALA A 602 -9.45 -8.14 -8.56
C ALA A 602 -10.11 -6.75 -8.63
N ASP A 603 -10.70 -6.39 -9.76
CA ASP A 603 -11.42 -5.13 -9.94
C ASP A 603 -12.94 -5.32 -9.80
N TRP A 604 -13.49 -4.85 -8.67
CA TRP A 604 -14.92 -4.97 -8.39
C TRP A 604 -15.82 -4.25 -9.39
N THR A 605 -15.30 -3.29 -10.15
CA THR A 605 -16.09 -2.52 -11.12
C THR A 605 -16.32 -3.29 -12.43
N GLN A 606 -15.64 -4.42 -12.65
CA GLN A 606 -15.76 -5.23 -13.88
C GLN A 606 -17.04 -6.09 -13.93
N MET A 607 -18.05 -5.78 -13.11
CA MET A 607 -19.34 -6.49 -13.04
C MET A 607 -19.23 -8.00 -12.70
N THR A 608 -18.09 -8.42 -12.15
CA THR A 608 -17.87 -9.78 -11.62
C THR A 608 -18.30 -9.90 -10.15
N ASP A 609 -18.46 -8.76 -9.47
CA ASP A 609 -18.82 -8.66 -8.07
C ASP A 609 -20.32 -8.37 -7.88
N ASP A 610 -21.02 -9.25 -7.16
CA ASP A 610 -22.46 -9.11 -6.87
C ASP A 610 -22.78 -7.84 -6.05
N TYR A 611 -21.83 -7.35 -5.25
CA TYR A 611 -22.03 -6.09 -4.53
C TYR A 611 -22.02 -4.92 -5.50
N PHE A 612 -21.06 -4.84 -6.42
CA PHE A 612 -21.04 -3.81 -7.45
C PHE A 612 -22.24 -3.87 -8.40
N ASP A 613 -22.52 -5.06 -8.96
CA ASP A 613 -23.59 -5.27 -9.95
C ASP A 613 -24.98 -5.09 -9.32
N LYS A 614 -25.28 -5.93 -8.31
CA LYS A 614 -26.64 -6.07 -7.76
C LYS A 614 -26.85 -5.32 -6.45
N GLY A 615 -25.78 -4.82 -5.81
CA GLY A 615 -25.85 -4.26 -4.46
C GLY A 615 -25.90 -5.31 -3.35
N SER A 616 -25.64 -6.58 -3.68
CA SER A 616 -25.69 -7.67 -2.73
C SER A 616 -24.34 -7.85 -2.06
N LEU A 617 -24.22 -7.29 -0.85
CA LEU A 617 -23.00 -7.32 -0.08
C LEU A 617 -22.85 -8.62 0.71
N LEU A 618 -21.65 -9.22 0.65
CA LEU A 618 -21.29 -10.36 1.50
C LEU A 618 -20.74 -9.88 2.84
N ARG A 619 -21.38 -10.25 3.94
CA ARG A 619 -20.88 -9.96 5.29
C ARG A 619 -20.33 -11.23 5.95
N PRO A 620 -19.04 -11.57 5.78
CA PRO A 620 -18.45 -12.73 6.44
C PRO A 620 -18.49 -12.54 7.96
N MET A 621 -18.52 -13.66 8.70
CA MET A 621 -18.32 -13.60 10.15
C MET A 621 -16.90 -13.12 10.47
N MET A 622 -16.77 -12.33 11.53
CA MET A 622 -15.46 -11.88 11.98
C MET A 622 -14.62 -13.08 12.45
N PRO A 623 -13.40 -13.30 11.93
CA PRO A 623 -12.58 -14.46 12.27
C PRO A 623 -11.99 -14.33 13.68
N SER A 624 -12.75 -14.77 14.69
CA SER A 624 -12.40 -14.66 16.11
C SER A 624 -11.12 -15.40 16.52
N ALA A 625 -10.67 -16.36 15.71
CA ALA A 625 -9.38 -17.03 15.89
C ALA A 625 -8.18 -16.08 15.73
N TYR A 626 -8.34 -14.98 14.99
CA TYR A 626 -7.26 -14.04 14.68
C TYR A 626 -7.55 -12.62 15.16
N ILE A 627 -8.81 -12.17 15.04
CA ILE A 627 -9.25 -10.86 15.50
C ILE A 627 -9.81 -11.02 16.90
N ASP A 628 -9.06 -10.54 17.89
CA ASP A 628 -9.51 -10.54 19.27
C ASP A 628 -10.78 -9.68 19.39
N GLN A 629 -11.72 -10.10 20.25
CA GLN A 629 -13.05 -9.50 20.39
C GLN A 629 -13.25 -8.77 21.72
N GLU A 630 -12.24 -8.77 22.60
CA GLU A 630 -12.32 -8.11 23.89
C GLU A 630 -12.55 -6.61 23.71
N LYS A 631 -13.57 -6.11 24.42
CA LYS A 631 -13.96 -4.70 24.42
C LYS A 631 -13.65 -4.05 25.76
N VAL A 632 -13.55 -2.72 25.75
CA VAL A 632 -13.42 -1.93 26.98
C VAL A 632 -14.60 -2.15 27.92
N SER A 633 -15.81 -2.36 27.40
CA SER A 633 -16.99 -2.72 28.19
C SER A 633 -16.78 -3.98 29.03
N ASP A 634 -16.09 -4.96 28.47
CA ASP A 634 -15.89 -6.28 29.09
C ASP A 634 -14.90 -6.13 30.25
N ALA A 635 -13.79 -5.42 30.00
CA ALA A 635 -12.80 -5.09 31.02
C ALA A 635 -13.37 -4.25 32.18
N ILE A 636 -14.27 -3.31 31.90
CA ILE A 636 -14.95 -2.51 32.94
C ILE A 636 -15.83 -3.40 33.82
N GLU A 637 -16.60 -4.32 33.23
CA GLU A 637 -17.46 -5.22 33.98
C GLU A 637 -16.64 -6.21 34.81
N GLU A 638 -15.55 -6.76 34.28
CA GLU A 638 -14.61 -7.61 35.03
C GLU A 638 -14.01 -6.87 36.23
N ALA A 639 -13.54 -5.64 36.06
CA ALA A 639 -13.02 -4.82 37.14
C ALA A 639 -14.09 -4.51 38.20
N ARG A 640 -15.34 -4.28 37.78
CA ARG A 640 -16.47 -4.07 38.69
C ARG A 640 -16.75 -5.33 39.52
N ILE A 641 -16.80 -6.50 38.90
CA ILE A 641 -17.01 -7.79 39.58
C ILE A 641 -15.86 -8.06 40.56
N HIS A 642 -14.60 -7.85 40.15
CA HIS A 642 -13.44 -8.01 41.01
C HIS A 642 -13.52 -7.12 42.26
N ASN A 643 -13.83 -5.83 42.08
CA ASN A 643 -14.00 -4.90 43.20
C ASN A 643 -15.16 -5.25 44.13
N GLN A 644 -16.25 -5.83 43.61
CA GLN A 644 -17.35 -6.33 44.45
C GLN A 644 -16.93 -7.55 45.27
N ASN A 645 -16.11 -8.43 44.71
CA ASN A 645 -15.62 -9.62 45.42
C ASN A 645 -14.57 -9.25 46.49
N VAL A 646 -13.67 -8.31 46.20
CA VAL A 646 -12.70 -7.78 47.17
C VAL A 646 -13.38 -7.02 48.32
N ARG A 647 -14.56 -6.41 48.10
CA ARG A 647 -15.34 -5.77 49.17
C ARG A 647 -16.17 -6.75 50.00
N ARG A 648 -16.35 -7.99 49.53
CA ARG A 648 -17.16 -9.04 50.19
C ARG A 648 -16.32 -10.07 50.93
N GLY A 649 -15.05 -10.25 50.55
CA GLY A 649 -14.04 -10.99 51.32
C GLY A 649 -13.34 -10.06 52.30
#